data_AF-A0A9X2JN71-F1
#
_entry.id   AF-A0A9X2JN71-F1
#
_cell.length_a   1.000
_cell.length_b   1.000
_cell.length_c   1.000
_cell.angle_alpha   90.00
_cell.angle_beta   90.00
_cell.angle_gamma   90.00
#
_symmetry.space_group_name_H-M   'P 1'
#
loop_
_entity.id
_entity.type
_entity.pdbx_description
1 polymer ?
#
loop_
_entity_poly.entity_id
_entity_poly.type
_entity_poly.pdbx_seq_one_letter_code
_entity_poly.pdbx_strand_id
1 'polypeptide(L)'
;MCTICQALNPSITTLDFHGLETPGDALAATSGSSSGSLSASLPTYTTDQIASYLTDGYWQDTGRSARAFDVTTGDTLMVDLSGLGSGGQAAVRNALNAWSAASGLNFEETSSNTTAANYPLVHESGDAGANTGGAQKISVNQTFRGKVGSAGDKDWIAVEVEAGKTYSVSLKGTGGTGSLSDTVVQLFDSSGGFVNQNDDRSPDDRSSALSFTAEKDGVYYVAAGGYGSKTGSYDMTVTQGRSNSAPDITFRENDSGAFSTSYTSGGTITSSVVNVSADWSRYGAYYQQTYIHEIGHALGLGHGGNYNGSASFSTAHYANDSYQMSLMSYFNQSANPNVNASKVDVQTPQLADVLAIQNLYGQPTTTRTGDTIYGDDTNTTDFGMGLRGDRAATIVDSGGTDTINFGKRSASQKLDLNTERFSNIDGKVGNLAIARGTVIENAITGSGNDKIIGNSANNILIGNGGNDSLIGNDGNDTLVGGAGSDSLSGGEGTDRAVFDGKSSDYSIHYDASAANGGAVRIQQGNGAIDTLSSIEKLDFGDTSIDMATLLGQLKAKYGAIAAGSSQSHKASLDQSVSTNQGPDARNDAATTKNSKAVVIKVVANDTDPDGDKLSVTGVDGSGLRGSVKVNSDGTVTYDPGTAFDGLSKGQSATETFTYTVDDGHGGRDTAQVSVRIDGTYVAPAPVAPSEPVAPDSTDGGHMEIGSTQISQENGSTWQRVGFSAAIENAAVVMGPISFNGVESAVTRVRNVTSTGFEFQIDEWDYLDGRHLSESVSWMAGSIGSHVMDDGSKVTFGATQANGGNIKSVALDGFSSNPTMFGQLAADNGSNSLVHRFVDSGRDGFGFKVQAEEGHGGDVGGKGTFYYAGVEAASGSTVLRGGTADIDHSASSVATGVGNRAILADMQSFNGQDTAGLRYQVDSSGRLKIHVMEEQSKDGEMIHAKESVGWFAAKEGRYALRSDQNSGNDADSSDTVIDGSRMQIGTLQVTQDNASQWHHVTFDDAIDAATVVMGPASGNGKDALTLRVRDVTSEGFSFQVDEWDYLDGVHATETISWMAGTAGDHQLTDGTRISFGSKAVSSTDGGQVTLAGFSDAPLVFGQVSGDTESRAMTHRIENADNDSFDFFFDLEEAQRGQGSSATSGNFDWAALDSSADSILFRTGTLDTDHDGTRVLSDQSLDDAFFADMLTSNGQDTVNLRYDQSGGNVHIRLYEEQSGDAELVHTNETIGWMTAQNGVYDLV
;
A
#
# COMPACT_ATOMS: atom_id res chain seq x y z
N MET A 1 40.10 -24.17 10.38
CA MET A 1 40.51 -22.76 10.58
C MET A 1 40.03 -22.17 11.92
N CYS A 2 38.89 -22.60 12.48
CA CYS A 2 38.22 -21.93 13.60
C CYS A 2 39.05 -21.69 14.87
N THR A 3 40.02 -22.55 15.20
CA THR A 3 40.84 -22.43 16.42
C THR A 3 41.77 -21.20 16.44
N ILE A 4 42.07 -20.59 15.29
CA ILE A 4 42.92 -19.39 15.20
C ILE A 4 42.10 -18.12 15.47
N CYS A 5 40.84 -18.08 15.03
CA CYS A 5 39.97 -16.90 15.18
C CYS A 5 39.64 -16.60 16.66
N GLN A 6 39.38 -17.64 17.45
CA GLN A 6 39.02 -17.51 18.87
C GLN A 6 40.16 -16.96 19.75
N ALA A 7 41.42 -17.03 19.27
CA ALA A 7 42.58 -16.46 19.95
C ALA A 7 42.77 -14.95 19.69
N LEU A 8 42.06 -14.37 18.71
CA LEU A 8 42.23 -12.98 18.27
C LEU A 8 41.08 -12.05 18.71
N ASN A 9 39.89 -12.58 19.00
CA ASN A 9 38.79 -11.79 19.57
C ASN A 9 37.96 -12.63 20.58
N PRO A 10 38.13 -12.43 21.91
CA PRO A 10 37.41 -13.18 22.94
C PRO A 10 35.94 -12.74 23.13
N SER A 11 35.43 -11.84 22.30
CA SER A 11 34.07 -11.27 22.42
C SER A 11 33.01 -12.03 21.61
N ILE A 12 33.40 -13.01 20.80
CA ILE A 12 32.50 -13.77 19.92
C ILE A 12 31.90 -14.94 20.71
N THR A 13 30.59 -14.88 20.99
CA THR A 13 29.86 -15.87 21.80
C THR A 13 29.04 -16.91 21.01
N THR A 14 28.94 -16.75 19.68
CA THR A 14 28.26 -17.68 18.77
C THR A 14 29.23 -18.21 17.73
N LEU A 15 29.18 -19.52 17.49
CA LEU A 15 29.93 -20.24 16.46
C LEU A 15 28.92 -21.01 15.63
N ASP A 16 28.71 -20.59 14.39
CA ASP A 16 27.93 -21.35 13.43
C ASP A 16 28.72 -22.58 12.95
N PHE A 17 28.01 -23.70 12.76
CA PHE A 17 28.53 -24.99 12.35
C PHE A 17 28.00 -25.36 10.96
N HIS A 18 28.59 -24.79 9.92
CA HIS A 18 28.38 -25.29 8.56
C HIS A 18 28.90 -26.73 8.41
N GLY A 19 27.98 -27.69 8.37
CA GLY A 19 28.12 -28.91 7.57
C GLY A 19 29.07 -30.00 8.08
N LEU A 20 28.86 -30.51 9.30
CA LEU A 20 29.37 -31.83 9.69
C LEU A 20 28.24 -32.72 10.22
N GLU A 21 27.91 -33.75 9.46
CA GLU A 21 26.89 -34.75 9.77
C GLU A 21 27.19 -35.51 11.08
N THR A 22 26.15 -35.84 11.85
CA THR A 22 26.28 -36.69 13.03
C THR A 22 26.51 -38.16 12.64
N PRO A 23 27.34 -38.93 13.38
CA PRO A 23 27.84 -40.21 12.90
C PRO A 23 26.91 -41.38 13.24
N GLY A 24 26.62 -42.22 12.26
CA GLY A 24 25.63 -43.29 12.39
C GLY A 24 25.93 -44.57 11.61
N ASP A 25 27.18 -45.03 11.52
CA ASP A 25 27.43 -46.48 11.44
C ASP A 25 28.88 -46.88 11.78
N ALA A 26 29.04 -48.02 12.46
CA ALA A 26 30.31 -48.44 13.04
C ALA A 26 31.02 -49.50 12.18
N LEU A 27 32.25 -49.21 11.73
CA LEU A 27 33.20 -50.23 11.27
C LEU A 27 34.56 -50.08 11.95
N ALA A 28 35.11 -51.24 12.34
CA ALA A 28 36.14 -51.32 13.38
C ALA A 28 37.54 -50.88 12.92
N ALA A 29 38.21 -50.10 13.76
CA ALA A 29 39.64 -49.85 13.64
C ALA A 29 40.44 -51.15 13.87
N THR A 30 41.31 -51.50 12.94
CA THR A 30 42.46 -52.38 13.21
C THR A 30 43.75 -51.61 12.96
N SER A 31 44.62 -51.58 13.97
CA SER A 31 45.85 -50.81 13.96
C SER A 31 46.94 -51.52 13.15
N GLY A 32 47.47 -50.87 12.12
CA GLY A 32 48.64 -51.32 11.37
C GLY A 32 49.56 -50.15 11.03
N SER A 33 50.65 -49.99 11.79
CA SER A 33 51.67 -48.99 11.48
C SER A 33 52.53 -49.46 10.31
N SER A 34 52.69 -48.61 9.29
CA SER A 34 53.82 -48.71 8.38
C SER A 34 54.28 -47.32 7.97
N SER A 35 55.59 -47.09 8.10
CA SER A 35 56.24 -45.84 7.76
C SER A 35 56.47 -45.76 6.24
N GLY A 36 55.68 -44.95 5.55
CA GLY A 36 55.93 -44.51 4.17
C GLY A 36 56.29 -43.02 4.16
N SER A 37 57.28 -42.63 3.36
CA SER A 37 57.66 -41.23 3.21
C SER A 37 56.54 -40.42 2.56
N LEU A 38 56.09 -39.35 3.24
CA LEU A 38 55.14 -38.40 2.66
C LEU A 38 55.79 -37.68 1.48
N SER A 39 55.33 -38.00 0.26
CA SER A 39 55.50 -37.10 -0.89
C SER A 39 54.84 -35.77 -0.55
N ALA A 40 55.40 -34.66 -1.02
CA ALA A 40 54.68 -33.39 -1.00
C ALA A 40 53.38 -33.56 -1.82
N SER A 41 52.26 -33.07 -1.26
CA SER A 41 50.97 -33.04 -1.95
C SER A 41 51.01 -31.99 -3.07
N LEU A 42 50.45 -32.32 -4.23
CA LEU A 42 50.26 -31.36 -5.31
C LEU A 42 49.39 -30.17 -4.83
N PRO A 43 49.62 -28.95 -5.34
CA PRO A 43 48.75 -27.80 -5.05
C PRO A 43 47.37 -28.01 -5.67
N THR A 44 46.30 -27.51 -5.04
CA THR A 44 44.97 -27.42 -5.67
C THR A 44 44.87 -26.07 -6.37
N TYR A 45 44.42 -26.04 -7.63
CA TYR A 45 44.30 -24.83 -8.44
C TYR A 45 42.85 -24.32 -8.47
N THR A 46 42.70 -23.00 -8.55
CA THR A 46 41.43 -22.32 -8.88
C THR A 46 41.06 -22.49 -10.36
N THR A 47 39.81 -22.22 -10.75
CA THR A 47 39.36 -22.25 -12.15
C THR A 47 40.25 -21.38 -13.04
N ASP A 48 40.56 -20.15 -12.61
CA ASP A 48 41.43 -19.21 -13.33
C ASP A 48 42.85 -19.73 -13.54
N GLN A 49 43.43 -20.40 -12.53
CA GLN A 49 44.76 -21.01 -12.64
C GLN A 49 44.77 -22.20 -13.60
N ILE A 50 43.70 -23.00 -13.63
CA ILE A 50 43.56 -24.07 -14.62
C ILE A 50 43.38 -23.46 -16.01
N ALA A 51 42.47 -22.49 -16.18
CA ALA A 51 42.20 -21.85 -17.46
C ALA A 51 43.47 -21.20 -18.05
N SER A 52 44.26 -20.47 -17.24
CA SER A 52 45.54 -19.92 -17.67
C SER A 52 46.59 -21.00 -17.98
N TYR A 53 46.58 -22.14 -17.29
CA TYR A 53 47.44 -23.27 -17.66
C TYR A 53 47.03 -23.89 -19.01
N LEU A 54 45.73 -23.97 -19.31
CA LEU A 54 45.22 -24.45 -20.61
C LEU A 54 45.55 -23.48 -21.75
N THR A 55 45.49 -22.16 -21.54
CA THR A 55 45.77 -21.15 -22.59
C THR A 55 47.25 -20.83 -22.79
N ASP A 56 48.04 -20.85 -21.72
CA ASP A 56 49.45 -20.43 -21.73
C ASP A 56 50.40 -21.52 -21.23
N GLY A 57 50.13 -22.05 -20.03
CA GLY A 57 51.06 -22.92 -19.29
C GLY A 57 51.50 -24.16 -20.06
N TYR A 58 50.55 -24.91 -20.62
CA TYR A 58 50.80 -26.10 -21.42
C TYR A 58 51.65 -25.82 -22.67
N TRP A 59 51.44 -24.67 -23.32
CA TRP A 59 52.23 -24.31 -24.49
C TRP A 59 53.66 -23.94 -24.11
N GLN A 60 53.84 -23.16 -23.04
CA GLN A 60 55.16 -22.84 -22.49
C GLN A 60 55.94 -24.12 -22.10
N ASP A 61 55.28 -25.05 -21.39
CA ASP A 61 55.82 -26.35 -20.98
C ASP A 61 56.18 -27.27 -22.17
N THR A 62 55.55 -27.09 -23.33
CA THR A 62 55.86 -27.80 -24.58
C THR A 62 56.78 -27.01 -25.52
N GLY A 63 57.33 -25.87 -25.08
CA GLY A 63 58.25 -25.02 -25.84
C GLY A 63 57.59 -24.29 -27.02
N ARG A 64 56.30 -24.01 -26.93
CA ARG A 64 55.47 -23.35 -27.95
C ARG A 64 54.89 -22.05 -27.37
N SER A 65 54.57 -21.09 -28.23
CA SER A 65 53.76 -19.93 -27.84
C SER A 65 52.29 -20.33 -27.67
N ALA A 66 51.59 -19.61 -26.79
CA ALA A 66 50.13 -19.57 -26.76
C ALA A 66 49.56 -19.24 -28.14
N ARG A 67 48.36 -19.73 -28.44
CA ARG A 67 47.75 -19.63 -29.76
C ARG A 67 46.23 -19.62 -29.71
N ALA A 68 45.63 -18.85 -30.61
CA ALA A 68 44.20 -18.78 -30.86
C ALA A 68 43.97 -18.42 -32.34
N PHE A 69 42.77 -18.67 -32.87
CA PHE A 69 42.34 -18.00 -34.09
C PHE A 69 42.24 -16.49 -33.85
N ASP A 70 42.43 -15.71 -34.89
CA ASP A 70 42.25 -14.25 -34.88
C ASP A 70 40.79 -13.96 -35.27
N VAL A 71 39.93 -14.15 -34.26
CA VAL A 71 38.46 -14.03 -34.24
C VAL A 71 38.01 -13.69 -32.81
N THR A 72 36.76 -13.25 -32.65
CA THR A 72 36.14 -12.93 -31.35
C THR A 72 34.70 -13.46 -31.28
N THR A 73 34.07 -13.44 -30.10
CA THR A 73 32.64 -13.76 -29.90
C THR A 73 31.76 -13.12 -30.99
N GLY A 74 30.96 -13.94 -31.67
CA GLY A 74 30.11 -13.56 -32.79
C GLY A 74 30.72 -13.78 -34.18
N ASP A 75 32.04 -13.91 -34.31
CA ASP A 75 32.70 -14.24 -35.58
C ASP A 75 32.50 -15.71 -35.97
N THR A 76 32.59 -15.98 -37.28
CA THR A 76 32.45 -17.33 -37.87
C THR A 76 33.79 -17.98 -38.21
N LEU A 77 33.93 -19.26 -37.89
CA LEU A 77 34.97 -20.16 -38.40
C LEU A 77 34.37 -21.18 -39.38
N MET A 78 35.01 -21.36 -40.53
CA MET A 78 34.55 -22.31 -41.56
C MET A 78 35.05 -23.73 -41.26
N VAL A 79 34.17 -24.73 -41.32
CA VAL A 79 34.48 -26.13 -41.01
C VAL A 79 34.22 -27.09 -42.18
N ASP A 80 35.12 -28.05 -42.42
CA ASP A 80 34.96 -29.11 -43.42
C ASP A 80 34.68 -30.47 -42.75
N LEU A 81 33.45 -30.97 -42.91
CA LEU A 81 32.99 -32.28 -42.41
C LEU A 81 32.95 -33.37 -43.50
N SER A 82 33.42 -33.10 -44.72
CA SER A 82 33.34 -34.02 -45.85
C SER A 82 34.23 -35.26 -45.68
N GLY A 83 35.23 -35.19 -44.80
CA GLY A 83 36.12 -36.29 -44.42
C GLY A 83 35.57 -37.27 -43.38
N LEU A 84 34.28 -37.17 -43.01
CA LEU A 84 33.62 -37.97 -41.98
C LEU A 84 32.40 -38.74 -42.51
N GLY A 85 32.14 -39.92 -41.95
CA GLY A 85 30.86 -40.62 -42.08
C GLY A 85 29.75 -39.93 -41.28
N SER A 86 28.48 -40.27 -41.57
CA SER A 86 27.31 -39.58 -40.98
C SER A 86 27.29 -39.56 -39.44
N GLY A 87 27.79 -40.60 -38.79
CA GLY A 87 27.93 -40.64 -37.32
C GLY A 87 29.02 -39.70 -36.79
N GLY A 88 30.14 -39.56 -37.50
CA GLY A 88 31.18 -38.58 -37.19
C GLY A 88 30.68 -37.15 -37.39
N GLN A 89 29.97 -36.88 -38.50
CA GLN A 89 29.37 -35.56 -38.76
C GLN A 89 28.38 -35.15 -37.67
N ALA A 90 27.51 -36.06 -37.22
CA ALA A 90 26.58 -35.78 -36.12
C ALA A 90 27.33 -35.49 -34.80
N ALA A 91 28.37 -36.26 -34.48
CA ALA A 91 29.16 -36.05 -33.27
C ALA A 91 29.94 -34.71 -33.31
N VAL A 92 30.48 -34.33 -34.46
CA VAL A 92 31.16 -33.02 -34.61
C VAL A 92 30.17 -31.86 -34.51
N ARG A 93 28.99 -31.93 -35.14
CA ARG A 93 27.96 -30.88 -34.98
C ARG A 93 27.57 -30.65 -33.52
N ASN A 94 27.36 -31.72 -32.77
CA ASN A 94 27.10 -31.66 -31.32
C ASN A 94 28.27 -31.02 -30.55
N ALA A 95 29.51 -31.32 -30.91
CA ALA A 95 30.69 -30.77 -30.24
C ALA A 95 30.94 -29.30 -30.60
N LEU A 96 30.71 -28.91 -31.86
CA LEU A 96 30.78 -27.52 -32.32
C LEU A 96 29.69 -26.68 -31.66
N ASN A 97 28.45 -27.19 -31.54
CA ASN A 97 27.38 -26.53 -30.80
C ASN A 97 27.75 -26.28 -29.33
N ALA A 98 28.35 -27.26 -28.64
CA ALA A 98 28.83 -27.09 -27.27
C ALA A 98 29.97 -26.05 -27.15
N TRP A 99 30.86 -25.95 -28.16
CA TRP A 99 31.88 -24.89 -28.22
C TRP A 99 31.31 -23.52 -28.59
N SER A 100 30.30 -23.45 -29.46
CA SER A 100 29.56 -22.21 -29.77
C SER A 100 28.92 -21.64 -28.52
N ALA A 101 28.23 -22.48 -27.72
CA ALA A 101 27.64 -22.04 -26.46
C ALA A 101 28.68 -21.50 -25.46
N ALA A 102 29.88 -22.08 -25.42
CA ALA A 102 30.92 -21.67 -24.47
C ALA A 102 31.70 -20.40 -24.89
N SER A 103 31.89 -20.17 -26.20
CA SER A 103 32.75 -19.11 -26.75
C SER A 103 32.00 -18.00 -27.50
N GLY A 104 30.76 -18.26 -27.89
CA GLY A 104 29.99 -17.43 -28.83
C GLY A 104 30.54 -17.42 -30.25
N LEU A 105 31.48 -18.30 -30.62
CA LEU A 105 31.93 -18.47 -32.01
C LEU A 105 30.90 -19.24 -32.83
N ASN A 106 30.67 -18.78 -34.06
CA ASN A 106 29.85 -19.47 -35.04
C ASN A 106 30.70 -20.48 -35.84
N PHE A 107 30.15 -21.65 -36.15
CA PHE A 107 30.81 -22.65 -36.99
C PHE A 107 29.95 -22.98 -38.21
N GLU A 108 30.41 -22.62 -39.40
CA GLU A 108 29.67 -22.83 -40.66
C GLU A 108 30.31 -23.92 -41.52
N GLU A 109 29.50 -24.88 -41.96
CA GLU A 109 29.97 -25.96 -42.84
C GLU A 109 30.31 -25.43 -44.24
N THR A 110 31.52 -25.73 -44.72
CA THR A 110 31.90 -25.45 -46.10
C THR A 110 31.04 -26.27 -47.06
N SER A 111 30.04 -25.63 -47.67
CA SER A 111 29.22 -26.28 -48.69
C SER A 111 30.09 -26.72 -49.88
N SER A 112 29.85 -27.93 -50.38
CA SER A 112 30.58 -28.52 -51.52
C SER A 112 30.25 -27.86 -52.87
N ASN A 113 29.66 -26.66 -52.85
CA ASN A 113 29.22 -25.93 -54.01
C ASN A 113 29.06 -24.42 -53.72
N THR A 114 30.11 -23.76 -53.19
CA THR A 114 30.17 -22.30 -53.06
C THR A 114 30.19 -21.63 -54.43
N THR A 115 28.99 -21.45 -54.99
CA THR A 115 28.75 -20.32 -55.90
C THR A 115 29.07 -19.05 -55.11
N ALA A 116 29.97 -18.21 -55.65
CA ALA A 116 30.37 -16.98 -54.98
C ALA A 116 29.12 -16.16 -54.63
N ALA A 117 29.05 -15.68 -53.39
CA ALA A 117 27.94 -14.85 -52.92
C ALA A 117 27.72 -13.71 -53.91
N ASN A 118 26.55 -13.71 -54.54
CA ASN A 118 26.27 -12.87 -55.70
C ASN A 118 25.79 -11.50 -55.23
N TYR A 119 26.69 -10.78 -54.54
CA TYR A 119 26.41 -9.49 -53.91
C TYR A 119 25.94 -8.46 -54.94
N PRO A 120 25.01 -7.55 -54.58
CA PRO A 120 24.56 -6.49 -55.45
C PRO A 120 25.73 -5.70 -56.03
N LEU A 121 25.76 -5.59 -57.36
CA LEU A 121 26.83 -4.93 -58.09
C LEU A 121 26.53 -3.44 -58.24
N VAL A 122 27.29 -2.62 -57.52
CA VAL A 122 27.27 -1.16 -57.66
C VAL A 122 28.28 -0.78 -58.74
N HIS A 123 27.81 -0.13 -59.79
CA HIS A 123 28.68 0.41 -60.83
C HIS A 123 29.13 1.83 -60.47
N GLU A 124 30.40 2.12 -60.75
CA GLU A 124 30.94 3.47 -60.69
C GLU A 124 30.10 4.45 -61.53
N SER A 125 29.62 5.53 -60.88
CA SER A 125 28.78 6.57 -61.50
C SER A 125 29.59 7.68 -62.17
N GLY A 126 30.91 7.67 -61.95
CA GLY A 126 31.92 8.62 -62.40
C GLY A 126 33.18 8.45 -61.54
N ASP A 127 34.33 8.83 -62.11
CA ASP A 127 35.68 8.77 -61.52
C ASP A 127 35.68 9.01 -60.00
N ALA A 128 36.03 7.99 -59.22
CA ALA A 128 35.94 8.07 -57.76
C ALA A 128 37.11 8.89 -57.19
N GLY A 129 36.81 10.04 -56.57
CA GLY A 129 37.83 10.97 -56.14
C GLY A 129 38.70 10.43 -55.01
N ALA A 130 40.02 10.65 -55.08
CA ALA A 130 41.01 10.17 -54.12
C ALA A 130 41.01 10.90 -52.74
N ASN A 131 39.83 11.22 -52.20
CA ASN A 131 39.64 11.88 -50.90
C ASN A 131 38.21 11.69 -50.38
N THR A 132 38.00 12.00 -49.09
CA THR A 132 36.72 11.82 -48.38
C THR A 132 35.52 12.54 -49.01
N GLY A 133 35.73 13.68 -49.67
CA GLY A 133 34.67 14.45 -50.34
C GLY A 133 34.35 13.99 -51.78
N GLY A 134 35.16 13.10 -52.36
CA GLY A 134 34.99 12.56 -53.71
C GLY A 134 34.68 11.06 -53.77
N ALA A 135 34.62 10.39 -52.62
CA ALA A 135 34.45 8.94 -52.54
C ALA A 135 33.06 8.48 -52.99
N GLN A 136 33.01 7.37 -53.74
CA GLN A 136 31.77 6.67 -54.07
C GLN A 136 31.32 5.81 -52.87
N LYS A 137 30.02 5.53 -52.71
CA LYS A 137 29.52 4.76 -51.55
C LYS A 137 29.09 3.35 -51.93
N ILE A 138 29.37 2.38 -51.05
CA ILE A 138 28.70 1.06 -51.03
C ILE A 138 28.29 0.70 -49.60
N SER A 139 27.29 -0.15 -49.48
CA SER A 139 26.99 -0.87 -48.23
C SER A 139 27.91 -2.09 -48.08
N VAL A 140 28.08 -2.57 -46.85
CA VAL A 140 28.64 -3.90 -46.58
C VAL A 140 27.82 -4.96 -47.32
N ASN A 141 28.48 -6.03 -47.78
CA ASN A 141 27.91 -7.08 -48.63
C ASN A 141 27.41 -6.59 -50.01
N GLN A 142 28.05 -5.56 -50.56
CA GLN A 142 27.94 -5.15 -51.96
C GLN A 142 29.29 -5.30 -52.68
N THR A 143 29.28 -5.33 -54.01
CA THR A 143 30.50 -5.26 -54.83
C THR A 143 30.50 -3.98 -55.66
N PHE A 144 31.51 -3.12 -55.46
CA PHE A 144 31.78 -1.97 -56.30
C PHE A 144 32.59 -2.38 -57.54
N ARG A 145 32.12 -2.03 -58.73
CA ARG A 145 32.85 -2.19 -59.99
C ARG A 145 33.28 -0.83 -60.53
N GLY A 146 34.58 -0.55 -60.42
CA GLY A 146 35.21 0.68 -60.88
C GLY A 146 36.39 0.42 -61.82
N LYS A 147 37.10 1.50 -62.19
CA LYS A 147 38.23 1.41 -63.11
C LYS A 147 39.28 2.51 -62.93
N VAL A 148 40.37 2.15 -62.26
CA VAL A 148 41.66 2.87 -62.23
C VAL A 148 42.06 3.29 -63.66
N GLY A 149 41.87 4.58 -63.96
CA GLY A 149 41.90 5.14 -65.30
C GLY A 149 43.29 5.55 -65.76
N SER A 150 44.17 5.91 -64.83
CA SER A 150 45.55 6.35 -65.10
C SER A 150 46.56 5.85 -64.05
N ALA A 151 47.86 5.95 -64.33
CA ALA A 151 48.88 5.47 -63.40
C ALA A 151 49.02 6.40 -62.18
N GLY A 152 48.85 5.84 -60.97
CA GLY A 152 48.85 6.60 -59.71
C GLY A 152 47.47 7.07 -59.24
N ASP A 153 46.44 6.76 -60.03
CA ASP A 153 45.02 6.95 -59.74
C ASP A 153 44.53 6.05 -58.60
N LYS A 154 43.54 6.52 -57.83
CA LYS A 154 43.03 5.84 -56.63
C LYS A 154 41.56 6.15 -56.36
N ASP A 155 40.73 5.17 -56.63
CA ASP A 155 39.28 5.22 -56.44
C ASP A 155 38.95 5.00 -54.96
N TRP A 156 38.46 6.02 -54.24
CA TRP A 156 38.04 5.87 -52.84
C TRP A 156 36.58 5.43 -52.75
N ILE A 157 36.34 4.35 -52.02
CA ILE A 157 35.02 3.81 -51.72
C ILE A 157 34.76 4.01 -50.22
N ALA A 158 33.74 4.79 -49.89
CA ALA A 158 33.22 4.99 -48.54
C ALA A 158 32.30 3.82 -48.14
N VAL A 159 32.56 3.23 -46.97
CA VAL A 159 31.78 2.13 -46.38
C VAL A 159 31.45 2.48 -44.94
N GLU A 160 30.18 2.32 -44.58
CA GLU A 160 29.69 2.52 -43.22
C GLU A 160 29.93 1.25 -42.39
N VAL A 161 30.52 1.42 -41.21
CA VAL A 161 30.99 0.34 -40.33
C VAL A 161 30.65 0.62 -38.87
N GLU A 162 30.53 -0.45 -38.09
CA GLU A 162 30.22 -0.47 -36.66
C GLU A 162 31.49 -0.77 -35.84
N ALA A 163 31.65 -0.11 -34.70
CA ALA A 163 32.77 -0.32 -33.79
C ALA A 163 32.86 -1.79 -33.32
N GLY A 164 34.08 -2.31 -33.24
CA GLY A 164 34.35 -3.68 -32.81
C GLY A 164 34.02 -4.77 -33.84
N LYS A 165 33.36 -4.44 -34.97
CA LYS A 165 33.13 -5.41 -36.05
C LYS A 165 34.35 -5.52 -36.97
N THR A 166 34.64 -6.75 -37.38
CA THR A 166 35.71 -7.06 -38.35
C THR A 166 35.17 -7.13 -39.77
N TYR A 167 35.86 -6.47 -40.70
CA TYR A 167 35.49 -6.36 -42.12
C TYR A 167 36.62 -6.88 -43.01
N SER A 168 36.27 -7.79 -43.93
CA SER A 168 37.15 -8.24 -45.01
C SER A 168 36.87 -7.44 -46.29
N VAL A 169 37.93 -6.86 -46.84
CA VAL A 169 37.95 -6.24 -48.16
C VAL A 169 38.63 -7.20 -49.14
N SER A 170 38.01 -7.47 -50.28
CA SER A 170 38.62 -8.15 -51.42
C SER A 170 38.61 -7.24 -52.65
N LEU A 171 39.76 -7.10 -53.31
CA LEU A 171 39.94 -6.30 -54.51
C LEU A 171 40.59 -7.17 -55.59
N LYS A 172 39.93 -7.32 -56.75
CA LYS A 172 40.41 -8.15 -57.86
C LYS A 172 40.11 -7.51 -59.20
N GLY A 173 40.84 -7.87 -60.25
CA GLY A 173 40.45 -7.53 -61.62
C GLY A 173 39.11 -8.17 -62.01
N THR A 174 38.29 -7.47 -62.81
CA THR A 174 36.98 -8.00 -63.27
C THR A 174 37.07 -9.25 -64.15
N GLY A 175 38.27 -9.59 -64.62
CA GLY A 175 38.49 -10.61 -65.64
C GLY A 175 38.22 -10.09 -67.06
N GLY A 176 38.92 -10.66 -68.05
CA GLY A 176 38.80 -10.28 -69.46
C GLY A 176 39.75 -9.16 -69.90
N THR A 177 39.48 -8.57 -71.07
CA THR A 177 40.35 -7.54 -71.67
C THR A 177 40.12 -6.18 -71.03
N GLY A 178 41.20 -5.54 -70.56
CA GLY A 178 41.13 -4.26 -69.81
C GLY A 178 40.97 -4.39 -68.30
N SER A 179 40.90 -5.63 -67.77
CA SER A 179 40.95 -5.91 -66.33
C SER A 179 42.25 -5.43 -65.69
N LEU A 180 42.18 -4.90 -64.47
CA LEU A 180 43.34 -4.62 -63.64
C LEU A 180 44.05 -5.96 -63.32
N SER A 181 45.37 -6.03 -63.54
CA SER A 181 46.13 -7.30 -63.49
C SER A 181 46.94 -7.51 -62.21
N ASP A 182 46.94 -6.51 -61.34
CA ASP A 182 47.89 -6.30 -60.24
C ASP A 182 47.26 -5.17 -59.40
N THR A 183 46.57 -5.51 -58.32
CA THR A 183 45.77 -4.54 -57.55
C THR A 183 46.54 -4.04 -56.32
N VAL A 184 46.07 -2.94 -55.72
CA VAL A 184 46.49 -2.48 -54.39
C VAL A 184 45.26 -1.97 -53.67
N VAL A 185 45.04 -2.41 -52.43
CA VAL A 185 44.00 -1.89 -51.56
C VAL A 185 44.62 -1.11 -50.39
N GLN A 186 44.04 0.05 -50.07
CA GLN A 186 44.42 0.84 -48.90
C GLN A 186 43.19 1.18 -48.07
N LEU A 187 43.36 1.27 -46.75
CA LEU A 187 42.33 1.61 -45.78
C LEU A 187 42.65 2.95 -45.12
N PHE A 188 41.62 3.77 -44.96
CA PHE A 188 41.66 5.06 -44.27
C PHE A 188 40.51 5.17 -43.27
N ASP A 189 40.76 5.86 -42.15
CA ASP A 189 39.78 6.14 -41.11
C ASP A 189 38.77 7.23 -41.54
N SER A 190 37.80 7.52 -40.67
CA SER A 190 36.72 8.50 -40.93
C SER A 190 37.19 9.95 -41.09
N SER A 191 38.42 10.28 -40.68
CA SER A 191 39.06 11.58 -40.94
C SER A 191 39.87 11.60 -42.25
N GLY A 192 40.00 10.46 -42.93
CA GLY A 192 40.87 10.26 -44.09
C GLY A 192 42.34 9.98 -43.71
N GLY A 193 42.62 9.65 -42.45
CA GLY A 193 43.93 9.20 -41.99
C GLY A 193 44.26 7.80 -42.51
N PHE A 194 45.50 7.56 -42.94
CA PHE A 194 45.90 6.24 -43.46
C PHE A 194 46.03 5.22 -42.32
N VAL A 195 45.36 4.08 -42.46
CA VAL A 195 45.35 2.99 -41.48
C VAL A 195 46.26 1.84 -41.92
N ASN A 196 46.00 1.24 -43.08
CA ASN A 196 46.70 0.02 -43.52
C ASN A 196 46.62 -0.15 -45.06
N GLN A 197 47.40 -1.09 -45.63
CA GLN A 197 47.31 -1.46 -47.05
C GLN A 197 47.72 -2.92 -47.30
N ASN A 198 47.29 -3.48 -48.43
CA ASN A 198 47.86 -4.71 -48.98
C ASN A 198 47.88 -4.65 -50.52
N ASP A 199 48.91 -5.21 -51.14
CA ASP A 199 49.02 -5.40 -52.59
C ASP A 199 48.66 -6.82 -53.03
N ASP A 200 49.21 -7.88 -52.40
CA ASP A 200 48.96 -9.28 -52.79
C ASP A 200 48.22 -10.09 -51.71
N ARG A 201 47.21 -10.89 -52.10
CA ARG A 201 46.52 -11.84 -51.20
C ARG A 201 47.41 -13.05 -50.88
N SER A 202 48.27 -13.45 -51.81
CA SER A 202 49.30 -14.48 -51.61
C SER A 202 50.40 -14.35 -52.67
N PRO A 203 51.57 -15.00 -52.52
CA PRO A 203 52.64 -14.95 -53.52
C PRO A 203 52.25 -15.38 -54.95
N ASP A 204 51.14 -16.12 -55.11
CA ASP A 204 50.62 -16.61 -56.38
C ASP A 204 49.32 -15.90 -56.85
N ASP A 205 48.73 -15.01 -56.03
CA ASP A 205 47.50 -14.26 -56.33
C ASP A 205 47.69 -12.75 -56.12
N ARG A 206 47.71 -12.02 -57.25
CA ARG A 206 47.88 -10.55 -57.33
C ARG A 206 46.59 -9.75 -57.20
N SER A 207 45.55 -10.39 -56.70
CA SER A 207 44.38 -9.74 -56.14
C SER A 207 44.73 -9.30 -54.72
N SER A 208 44.28 -8.14 -54.26
CA SER A 208 44.55 -7.64 -52.92
C SER A 208 43.42 -8.04 -51.95
N ALA A 209 43.76 -8.29 -50.70
CA ALA A 209 42.77 -8.48 -49.64
C ALA A 209 43.26 -7.85 -48.33
N LEU A 210 42.36 -7.28 -47.54
CA LEU A 210 42.69 -6.63 -46.27
C LEU A 210 41.57 -6.90 -45.27
N SER A 211 41.92 -7.23 -44.03
CA SER A 211 40.98 -7.30 -42.91
C SER A 211 41.24 -6.14 -41.96
N PHE A 212 40.19 -5.57 -41.38
CA PHE A 212 40.28 -4.58 -40.32
C PHE A 212 39.10 -4.65 -39.37
N THR A 213 39.35 -4.40 -38.09
CA THR A 213 38.30 -4.15 -37.10
C THR A 213 38.09 -2.64 -37.01
N ALA A 214 36.86 -2.16 -37.08
CA ALA A 214 36.59 -0.74 -36.94
C ALA A 214 36.73 -0.31 -35.47
N GLU A 215 37.49 0.75 -35.20
CA GLU A 215 37.72 1.24 -33.83
C GLU A 215 36.55 2.08 -33.31
N LYS A 216 35.72 2.61 -34.22
CA LYS A 216 34.58 3.49 -33.97
C LYS A 216 33.53 3.32 -35.06
N ASP A 217 32.28 3.63 -34.74
CA ASP A 217 31.20 3.74 -35.71
C ASP A 217 31.48 4.85 -36.74
N GLY A 218 31.02 4.64 -37.96
CA GLY A 218 30.97 5.66 -39.00
C GLY A 218 31.53 5.19 -40.34
N VAL A 219 31.92 6.16 -41.17
CA VAL A 219 32.39 5.88 -42.55
C VAL A 219 33.90 5.71 -42.57
N TYR A 220 34.38 4.52 -42.95
CA TYR A 220 35.77 4.28 -43.34
C TYR A 220 35.91 4.35 -44.86
N TYR A 221 37.11 4.60 -45.36
CA TYR A 221 37.37 4.71 -46.80
C TYR A 221 38.37 3.65 -47.26
N VAL A 222 38.00 2.91 -48.30
CA VAL A 222 38.81 1.87 -48.93
C VAL A 222 39.20 2.35 -50.32
N ALA A 223 40.50 2.55 -50.57
CA ALA A 223 40.99 2.98 -51.88
C ALA A 223 41.41 1.77 -52.74
N ALA A 224 40.88 1.69 -53.95
CA ALA A 224 41.37 0.79 -54.99
C ALA A 224 42.49 1.47 -55.79
N GLY A 225 43.53 0.73 -56.14
CA GLY A 225 44.60 1.19 -57.03
C GLY A 225 45.24 0.04 -57.79
N GLY A 226 46.13 0.36 -58.73
CA GLY A 226 46.96 -0.61 -59.44
C GLY A 226 48.42 -0.56 -58.99
N TYR A 227 49.10 -1.71 -58.90
CA TYR A 227 50.50 -1.74 -58.46
C TYR A 227 51.42 -1.06 -59.49
N GLY A 228 52.22 -0.08 -59.05
CA GLY A 228 53.16 0.65 -59.90
C GLY A 228 52.50 1.53 -60.97
N SER A 229 52.39 1.02 -62.21
CA SER A 229 51.80 1.74 -63.36
C SER A 229 50.65 0.98 -64.03
N LYS A 230 50.03 0.06 -63.28
CA LYS A 230 48.92 -0.78 -63.74
C LYS A 230 47.60 -0.01 -63.65
N THR A 231 46.74 -0.25 -64.63
CA THR A 231 45.43 0.42 -64.81
C THR A 231 44.45 -0.59 -65.39
N GLY A 232 43.16 -0.49 -65.06
CA GLY A 232 42.14 -1.41 -65.56
C GLY A 232 40.91 -1.49 -64.65
N SER A 233 39.92 -2.27 -65.06
CA SER A 233 38.70 -2.49 -64.29
C SER A 233 38.88 -3.49 -63.15
N TYR A 234 38.25 -3.22 -62.01
CA TYR A 234 38.29 -4.07 -60.82
C TYR A 234 36.88 -4.27 -60.22
N ASP A 235 36.76 -5.31 -59.41
CA ASP A 235 35.68 -5.54 -58.46
C ASP A 235 36.25 -5.42 -57.04
N MET A 236 35.65 -4.57 -56.21
CA MET A 236 35.90 -4.47 -54.77
C MET A 236 34.67 -4.95 -54.01
N THR A 237 34.84 -5.92 -53.11
CA THR A 237 33.77 -6.39 -52.21
C THR A 237 34.21 -6.12 -50.77
N VAL A 238 33.31 -5.59 -49.94
CA VAL A 238 33.53 -5.47 -48.49
C VAL A 238 32.47 -6.28 -47.77
N THR A 239 32.89 -7.25 -46.97
CA THR A 239 32.03 -8.15 -46.18
C THR A 239 32.33 -8.04 -44.70
N GLN A 240 31.34 -8.24 -43.85
CA GLN A 240 31.55 -8.45 -42.41
C GLN A 240 32.09 -9.88 -42.20
N GLY A 241 32.98 -10.08 -41.23
CA GLY A 241 33.59 -11.37 -40.93
C GLY A 241 34.78 -11.78 -41.83
N ARG A 242 35.34 -12.95 -41.57
CA ARG A 242 36.61 -13.46 -42.15
C ARG A 242 36.36 -14.23 -43.46
N SER A 243 36.63 -13.61 -44.61
CA SER A 243 36.37 -14.23 -45.94
C SER A 243 37.47 -15.24 -46.36
N ASN A 244 37.50 -16.40 -45.70
CA ASN A 244 38.37 -17.52 -46.08
C ASN A 244 37.71 -18.42 -47.12
N SER A 245 38.41 -18.68 -48.24
CA SER A 245 37.99 -19.61 -49.29
C SER A 245 38.43 -21.06 -49.02
N ALA A 246 38.92 -21.35 -47.82
CA ALA A 246 39.39 -22.64 -47.34
C ALA A 246 38.88 -22.82 -45.89
N PRO A 247 38.59 -24.05 -45.43
CA PRO A 247 38.13 -24.29 -44.07
C PRO A 247 39.20 -23.94 -43.03
N ASP A 248 38.79 -23.23 -41.98
CA ASP A 248 39.61 -22.95 -40.80
C ASP A 248 39.84 -24.23 -39.97
N ILE A 249 38.86 -25.15 -39.93
CA ILE A 249 38.99 -26.47 -39.29
C ILE A 249 38.55 -27.59 -40.24
N THR A 250 39.44 -28.56 -40.51
CA THR A 250 39.12 -29.75 -41.33
C THR A 250 39.00 -31.00 -40.45
N PHE A 251 37.92 -31.76 -40.61
CA PHE A 251 37.65 -32.99 -39.85
C PHE A 251 37.84 -34.26 -40.67
N ARG A 252 38.45 -35.30 -40.08
CA ARG A 252 38.74 -36.58 -40.73
C ARG A 252 38.61 -37.76 -39.74
N GLU A 253 38.38 -38.96 -40.27
CA GLU A 253 38.25 -40.19 -39.45
C GLU A 253 39.12 -41.37 -39.93
N ASN A 254 40.01 -41.12 -40.90
CA ASN A 254 40.79 -42.15 -41.60
C ASN A 254 42.14 -42.48 -40.95
N ASP A 255 42.69 -41.60 -40.11
CA ASP A 255 43.95 -41.86 -39.42
C ASP A 255 43.72 -42.52 -38.05
N SER A 256 44.70 -43.30 -37.58
CA SER A 256 44.58 -44.05 -36.33
C SER A 256 44.69 -43.13 -35.10
N GLY A 257 43.77 -43.31 -34.14
CA GLY A 257 43.75 -42.58 -32.87
C GLY A 257 42.82 -41.37 -32.90
N ALA A 258 43.02 -40.49 -31.91
CA ALA A 258 42.42 -39.17 -31.82
C ALA A 258 43.56 -38.15 -31.65
N PHE A 259 43.53 -37.06 -32.42
CA PHE A 259 44.48 -35.96 -32.32
C PHE A 259 44.00 -34.71 -33.07
N SER A 260 44.53 -33.56 -32.65
CA SER A 260 44.36 -32.26 -33.30
C SER A 260 45.72 -31.68 -33.71
N THR A 261 45.77 -30.94 -34.82
CA THR A 261 47.00 -30.30 -35.32
C THR A 261 46.67 -28.93 -35.91
N SER A 262 47.21 -27.88 -35.28
CA SER A 262 47.05 -26.49 -35.71
C SER A 262 48.30 -25.97 -36.42
N TYR A 263 48.10 -25.28 -37.54
CA TYR A 263 49.10 -24.47 -38.23
C TYR A 263 49.04 -23.03 -37.69
N THR A 264 50.19 -22.40 -37.46
CA THR A 264 50.26 -21.07 -36.84
C THR A 264 51.23 -20.15 -37.55
N SER A 265 50.95 -18.85 -37.48
CA SER A 265 51.84 -17.76 -37.86
C SER A 265 51.81 -16.69 -36.77
N GLY A 266 52.94 -16.38 -36.15
CA GLY A 266 53.03 -15.32 -35.12
C GLY A 266 52.22 -15.54 -33.84
N GLY A 267 51.75 -16.76 -33.57
CA GLY A 267 50.82 -17.09 -32.47
C GLY A 267 49.38 -17.30 -32.95
N THR A 268 48.97 -16.65 -34.03
CA THR A 268 47.66 -16.85 -34.66
C THR A 268 47.54 -18.23 -35.31
N ILE A 269 46.46 -18.95 -35.05
CA ILE A 269 46.07 -20.17 -35.76
C ILE A 269 45.54 -19.77 -37.14
N THR A 270 46.14 -20.34 -38.18
CA THR A 270 45.74 -20.12 -39.59
C THR A 270 44.81 -21.21 -40.10
N SER A 271 44.92 -22.42 -39.56
CA SER A 271 44.01 -23.54 -39.78
C SER A 271 44.32 -24.70 -38.82
N SER A 272 43.34 -25.56 -38.59
CA SER A 272 43.46 -26.77 -37.76
C SER A 272 42.92 -28.02 -38.48
N VAL A 273 43.47 -29.18 -38.15
CA VAL A 273 42.98 -30.50 -38.60
C VAL A 273 42.68 -31.34 -37.36
N VAL A 274 41.45 -31.83 -37.27
CA VAL A 274 40.99 -32.74 -36.22
C VAL A 274 40.79 -34.13 -36.83
N ASN A 275 41.42 -35.15 -36.27
CA ASN A 275 41.17 -36.55 -36.61
C ASN A 275 40.68 -37.32 -35.39
N VAL A 276 39.54 -37.99 -35.52
CA VAL A 276 39.11 -39.04 -34.57
C VAL A 276 38.70 -40.26 -35.38
N SER A 277 39.43 -41.35 -35.23
CA SER A 277 39.23 -42.57 -36.02
C SER A 277 37.81 -43.12 -35.87
N ALA A 278 37.15 -43.47 -36.98
CA ALA A 278 35.76 -43.98 -37.00
C ALA A 278 35.53 -45.18 -36.06
N ASP A 279 36.59 -45.96 -35.85
CA ASP A 279 36.68 -47.11 -34.96
C ASP A 279 36.39 -46.78 -33.47
N TRP A 280 36.49 -45.51 -33.07
CA TRP A 280 36.22 -45.03 -31.71
C TRP A 280 34.74 -44.91 -31.39
N SER A 281 33.86 -44.94 -32.40
CA SER A 281 32.39 -44.99 -32.22
C SER A 281 31.93 -46.10 -31.24
N ARG A 282 32.71 -47.18 -31.12
CA ARG A 282 32.50 -48.27 -30.13
C ARG A 282 32.56 -47.83 -28.66
N TYR A 283 33.12 -46.66 -28.35
CA TYR A 283 33.23 -46.13 -26.99
C TYR A 283 32.03 -45.28 -26.55
N GLY A 284 30.98 -45.17 -27.38
CA GLY A 284 29.73 -44.52 -26.99
C GLY A 284 29.91 -43.04 -26.68
N ALA A 285 29.49 -42.58 -25.50
CA ALA A 285 29.58 -41.16 -25.14
C ALA A 285 31.02 -40.62 -25.04
N TYR A 286 32.00 -41.48 -24.75
CA TYR A 286 33.41 -41.08 -24.79
C TYR A 286 33.89 -40.71 -26.22
N TYR A 287 33.25 -41.23 -27.28
CA TYR A 287 33.53 -40.78 -28.67
C TYR A 287 33.12 -39.32 -28.87
N GLN A 288 31.97 -38.92 -28.32
CA GLN A 288 31.50 -37.54 -28.32
C GLN A 288 32.43 -36.63 -27.50
N GLN A 289 32.81 -37.06 -26.29
CA GLN A 289 33.78 -36.35 -25.44
C GLN A 289 35.11 -36.12 -26.17
N THR A 290 35.57 -37.12 -26.93
CA THR A 290 36.82 -37.03 -27.70
C THR A 290 36.76 -35.94 -28.78
N TYR A 291 35.64 -35.78 -29.50
CA TYR A 291 35.52 -34.66 -30.45
C TYR A 291 35.53 -33.29 -29.77
N ILE A 292 34.89 -33.15 -28.61
CA ILE A 292 34.92 -31.89 -27.83
C ILE A 292 36.38 -31.57 -27.44
N HIS A 293 37.15 -32.58 -27.00
CA HIS A 293 38.57 -32.49 -26.66
C HIS A 293 39.44 -32.03 -27.83
N GLU A 294 39.38 -32.73 -28.97
CA GLU A 294 40.23 -32.39 -30.12
C GLU A 294 39.85 -31.04 -30.76
N ILE A 295 38.59 -30.61 -30.67
CA ILE A 295 38.17 -29.27 -31.09
C ILE A 295 38.70 -28.19 -30.13
N GLY A 296 38.71 -28.44 -28.82
CA GLY A 296 39.35 -27.52 -27.86
C GLY A 296 40.83 -27.29 -28.20
N HIS A 297 41.55 -28.35 -28.58
CA HIS A 297 42.92 -28.23 -29.10
C HIS A 297 43.00 -27.48 -30.43
N ALA A 298 42.05 -27.70 -31.34
CA ALA A 298 41.99 -26.99 -32.62
C ALA A 298 41.74 -25.48 -32.45
N LEU A 299 41.04 -25.10 -31.38
CA LEU A 299 40.77 -23.73 -30.94
C LEU A 299 41.89 -23.15 -30.05
N GLY A 300 42.96 -23.90 -29.74
CA GLY A 300 44.14 -23.37 -29.07
C GLY A 300 44.32 -23.74 -27.59
N LEU A 301 43.44 -24.54 -26.99
CA LEU A 301 43.62 -25.01 -25.61
C LEU A 301 44.65 -26.15 -25.51
N GLY A 302 45.37 -26.22 -24.40
CA GLY A 302 46.29 -27.29 -24.03
C GLY A 302 45.65 -28.40 -23.17
N HIS A 303 46.45 -29.33 -22.65
CA HIS A 303 46.03 -30.27 -21.60
C HIS A 303 46.23 -29.67 -20.20
N GLY A 304 45.56 -30.23 -19.18
CA GLY A 304 45.74 -29.88 -17.75
C GLY A 304 47.13 -30.19 -17.15
N GLY A 305 48.05 -30.75 -17.93
CA GLY A 305 49.45 -30.96 -17.56
C GLY A 305 50.30 -31.30 -18.77
N ASN A 306 51.63 -31.30 -18.61
CA ASN A 306 52.58 -31.64 -19.67
C ASN A 306 52.64 -33.17 -19.94
N TYR A 307 51.53 -33.73 -20.38
CA TYR A 307 51.36 -35.11 -20.84
C TYR A 307 50.73 -35.14 -22.25
N ASN A 308 50.85 -36.28 -22.94
CA ASN A 308 50.28 -36.47 -24.28
C ASN A 308 50.17 -37.98 -24.59
N GLY A 309 49.04 -38.43 -25.14
CA GLY A 309 48.78 -39.81 -25.59
C GLY A 309 48.57 -40.86 -24.48
N SER A 310 49.25 -40.72 -23.35
CA SER A 310 48.97 -41.49 -22.12
C SER A 310 49.51 -40.77 -20.89
N ALA A 311 48.81 -40.88 -19.75
CA ALA A 311 49.22 -40.28 -18.48
C ALA A 311 48.84 -41.17 -17.28
N SER A 312 49.54 -41.02 -16.16
CA SER A 312 49.14 -41.50 -14.84
C SER A 312 49.04 -40.32 -13.88
N PHE A 313 48.18 -40.37 -12.86
CA PHE A 313 47.96 -39.18 -12.01
C PHE A 313 49.22 -38.65 -11.30
N SER A 314 50.25 -39.49 -11.13
CA SER A 314 51.60 -39.07 -10.72
C SER A 314 52.32 -38.10 -11.67
N THR A 315 51.74 -37.79 -12.83
CA THR A 315 52.21 -36.81 -13.82
C THR A 315 51.33 -35.55 -13.90
N ALA A 316 50.28 -35.45 -13.05
CA ALA A 316 49.45 -34.26 -12.92
C ALA A 316 50.26 -33.07 -12.38
N HIS A 317 49.95 -31.87 -12.87
CA HIS A 317 50.61 -30.64 -12.42
C HIS A 317 50.00 -30.08 -11.12
N TYR A 318 48.69 -30.32 -10.90
CA TYR A 318 47.92 -29.89 -9.74
C TYR A 318 46.92 -30.97 -9.30
N ALA A 319 46.46 -30.89 -8.05
CA ALA A 319 45.72 -31.95 -7.37
C ALA A 319 44.32 -32.20 -7.97
N ASN A 320 43.64 -31.17 -8.46
CA ASN A 320 42.31 -31.23 -9.05
C ASN A 320 42.30 -31.32 -10.59
N ASP A 321 43.42 -31.70 -11.21
CA ASP A 321 43.48 -32.06 -12.63
C ASP A 321 42.57 -33.27 -12.87
N SER A 322 41.36 -33.02 -13.39
CA SER A 322 40.36 -34.05 -13.62
C SER A 322 39.26 -33.61 -14.59
N TYR A 323 38.54 -34.59 -15.14
CA TYR A 323 37.34 -34.40 -15.98
C TYR A 323 36.25 -33.53 -15.33
N GLN A 324 36.25 -33.31 -14.01
CA GLN A 324 35.29 -32.42 -13.35
C GLN A 324 35.61 -30.94 -13.56
N MET A 325 36.91 -30.58 -13.59
CA MET A 325 37.33 -29.19 -13.80
C MET A 325 37.58 -28.86 -15.27
N SER A 326 38.11 -29.84 -16.02
CA SER A 326 38.50 -29.66 -17.42
C SER A 326 38.36 -30.96 -18.21
N LEU A 327 37.69 -30.88 -19.36
CA LEU A 327 37.62 -31.93 -20.37
C LEU A 327 39.00 -32.23 -21.01
N MET A 328 39.95 -31.31 -20.87
CA MET A 328 41.34 -31.41 -21.35
C MET A 328 42.26 -32.19 -20.41
N SER A 329 41.75 -32.59 -19.23
CA SER A 329 42.43 -33.52 -18.34
C SER A 329 42.47 -34.93 -18.94
N TYR A 330 43.53 -35.69 -18.64
CA TYR A 330 43.55 -37.15 -18.90
C TYR A 330 42.98 -37.98 -17.74
N PHE A 331 42.65 -37.35 -16.60
CA PHE A 331 42.29 -38.05 -15.38
C PHE A 331 40.78 -38.00 -15.14
N ASN A 332 40.10 -39.10 -15.49
CA ASN A 332 38.75 -39.32 -14.97
C ASN A 332 38.78 -39.44 -13.43
N GLN A 333 37.61 -39.29 -12.81
CA GLN A 333 37.43 -39.23 -11.36
C GLN A 333 37.86 -40.53 -10.63
N SER A 334 37.99 -41.66 -11.33
CA SER A 334 38.56 -42.89 -10.75
C SER A 334 40.09 -42.96 -10.84
N ALA A 335 40.73 -42.08 -11.60
CA ALA A 335 42.19 -41.97 -11.75
C ALA A 335 42.80 -40.87 -10.86
N ASN A 336 42.05 -39.81 -10.55
CA ASN A 336 42.46 -38.75 -9.63
C ASN A 336 41.91 -39.03 -8.20
N PRO A 337 42.76 -39.33 -7.19
CA PRO A 337 42.32 -39.63 -5.83
C PRO A 337 41.98 -38.40 -4.97
N ASN A 338 42.23 -37.17 -5.46
CA ASN A 338 42.00 -35.94 -4.70
C ASN A 338 40.65 -35.27 -5.01
N VAL A 339 39.88 -35.81 -5.96
CA VAL A 339 38.60 -35.25 -6.41
C VAL A 339 37.47 -36.20 -6.02
N ASN A 340 36.57 -35.73 -5.16
CA ASN A 340 35.40 -36.49 -4.73
C ASN A 340 34.22 -36.26 -5.69
N ALA A 341 34.28 -36.90 -6.86
CA ALA A 341 33.24 -36.81 -7.88
C ALA A 341 32.99 -38.16 -8.55
N SER A 342 31.82 -38.32 -9.17
CA SER A 342 31.47 -39.55 -9.89
C SER A 342 32.15 -39.62 -11.25
N LYS A 343 32.62 -40.83 -11.62
CA LYS A 343 33.09 -41.06 -12.99
C LYS A 343 31.88 -41.13 -13.95
N VAL A 344 31.77 -40.12 -14.80
CA VAL A 344 30.81 -40.00 -15.89
C VAL A 344 31.51 -39.44 -17.14
N ASP A 345 30.94 -39.69 -18.33
CA ASP A 345 31.45 -39.11 -19.57
C ASP A 345 30.98 -37.64 -19.70
N VAL A 346 31.87 -36.76 -20.18
CA VAL A 346 31.64 -35.32 -20.30
C VAL A 346 30.93 -35.01 -21.63
N GLN A 347 29.96 -34.10 -21.64
CA GLN A 347 29.16 -33.76 -22.83
C GLN A 347 29.28 -32.29 -23.28
N THR A 348 29.86 -31.41 -22.46
CA THR A 348 30.12 -30.00 -22.78
C THR A 348 31.53 -29.62 -22.30
N PRO A 349 32.08 -28.47 -22.74
CA PRO A 349 33.15 -27.81 -21.99
C PRO A 349 32.83 -27.73 -20.50
N GLN A 350 33.84 -27.93 -19.63
CA GLN A 350 33.70 -27.83 -18.17
C GLN A 350 34.20 -26.45 -17.70
N LEU A 351 33.98 -26.09 -16.43
CA LEU A 351 34.24 -24.75 -15.88
C LEU A 351 35.56 -24.11 -16.34
N ALA A 352 36.69 -24.82 -16.25
CA ALA A 352 37.97 -24.25 -16.64
C ALA A 352 38.19 -24.20 -18.16
N ASP A 353 37.51 -25.05 -18.94
CA ASP A 353 37.55 -25.01 -20.41
C ASP A 353 36.69 -23.86 -20.95
N VAL A 354 35.54 -23.60 -20.33
CA VAL A 354 34.66 -22.45 -20.62
C VAL A 354 35.41 -21.16 -20.33
N LEU A 355 36.00 -21.02 -19.13
CA LEU A 355 36.78 -19.83 -18.80
C LEU A 355 38.03 -19.69 -19.71
N ALA A 356 38.69 -20.79 -20.06
CA ALA A 356 39.84 -20.75 -20.97
C ALA A 356 39.46 -20.31 -22.39
N ILE A 357 38.35 -20.80 -22.95
CA ILE A 357 37.91 -20.42 -24.30
C ILE A 357 37.42 -18.97 -24.33
N GLN A 358 36.76 -18.51 -23.26
CA GLN A 358 36.34 -17.11 -23.11
C GLN A 358 37.53 -16.16 -22.95
N ASN A 359 38.60 -16.57 -22.26
CA ASN A 359 39.85 -15.81 -22.19
C ASN A 359 40.56 -15.67 -23.55
N LEU A 360 40.33 -16.57 -24.50
CA LEU A 360 40.90 -16.50 -25.85
C LEU A 360 40.04 -15.67 -26.83
N TYR A 361 38.71 -15.74 -26.72
CA TYR A 361 37.79 -15.25 -27.77
C TYR A 361 36.75 -14.23 -27.30
N GLY A 362 36.55 -14.05 -25.99
CA GLY A 362 35.49 -13.24 -25.41
C GLY A 362 34.39 -14.08 -24.73
N GLN A 363 33.61 -13.44 -23.87
CA GLN A 363 32.44 -14.06 -23.22
C GLN A 363 31.23 -13.98 -24.17
N PRO A 364 30.48 -15.08 -24.38
CA PRO A 364 29.24 -15.04 -25.16
C PRO A 364 28.21 -14.10 -24.55
N THR A 365 27.46 -13.42 -25.42
CA THR A 365 26.34 -12.52 -25.06
C THR A 365 25.02 -12.91 -25.75
N THR A 366 25.06 -13.90 -26.65
CA THR A 366 23.92 -14.34 -27.47
C THR A 366 23.60 -15.84 -27.29
N THR A 367 24.23 -16.51 -26.32
CA THR A 367 23.93 -17.91 -26.03
C THR A 367 22.68 -17.96 -25.16
N ARG A 368 21.57 -18.43 -25.74
CA ARG A 368 20.33 -18.79 -25.03
C ARG A 368 19.63 -17.65 -24.25
N THR A 369 19.72 -16.41 -24.75
CA THR A 369 19.21 -15.14 -24.17
C THR A 369 17.69 -15.01 -23.90
N GLY A 370 16.96 -16.10 -23.69
CA GLY A 370 15.55 -16.13 -23.33
C GLY A 370 15.22 -17.46 -22.66
N ASP A 371 14.17 -17.44 -21.84
CA ASP A 371 13.82 -18.45 -20.82
C ASP A 371 14.10 -19.91 -21.24
N THR A 372 15.23 -20.45 -20.78
CA THR A 372 15.69 -21.80 -21.13
C THR A 372 15.36 -22.79 -20.02
N ILE A 373 14.73 -23.89 -20.41
CA ILE A 373 14.51 -25.06 -19.55
C ILE A 373 15.65 -26.05 -19.79
N TYR A 374 16.38 -26.38 -18.74
CA TYR A 374 17.45 -27.37 -18.70
C TYR A 374 16.97 -28.64 -18.00
N GLY A 375 17.38 -29.82 -18.49
CA GLY A 375 16.99 -31.10 -17.92
C GLY A 375 15.74 -31.71 -18.54
N ASP A 376 14.75 -32.00 -17.70
CA ASP A 376 13.47 -32.59 -18.10
C ASP A 376 12.62 -31.55 -18.84
N ASP A 377 11.97 -31.95 -19.93
CA ASP A 377 11.20 -31.06 -20.82
C ASP A 377 11.98 -29.83 -21.34
N THR A 378 13.30 -29.99 -21.52
CA THR A 378 14.18 -28.96 -22.08
C THR A 378 13.66 -28.41 -23.41
N ASN A 379 13.66 -27.08 -23.53
CA ASN A 379 13.17 -26.34 -24.71
C ASN A 379 14.30 -25.97 -25.70
N THR A 380 15.57 -26.15 -25.32
CA THR A 380 16.72 -25.99 -26.21
C THR A 380 17.07 -27.29 -26.95
N THR A 381 17.53 -27.15 -28.20
CA THR A 381 18.07 -28.27 -28.99
C THR A 381 19.56 -28.55 -28.72
N ASP A 382 20.20 -27.77 -27.85
CA ASP A 382 21.64 -27.79 -27.66
C ASP A 382 22.15 -29.06 -26.96
N PHE A 383 23.35 -29.47 -27.35
CA PHE A 383 23.87 -30.77 -26.96
C PHE A 383 24.20 -30.84 -25.45
N GLY A 384 23.64 -31.86 -24.80
CA GLY A 384 23.86 -32.13 -23.37
C GLY A 384 22.87 -31.42 -22.43
N MET A 385 22.05 -30.48 -22.90
CA MET A 385 21.19 -29.64 -22.06
C MET A 385 19.97 -30.37 -21.47
N GLY A 386 19.70 -31.62 -21.87
CA GLY A 386 18.81 -32.54 -21.14
C GLY A 386 19.39 -33.07 -19.80
N LEU A 387 20.58 -32.61 -19.39
CA LEU A 387 21.23 -32.83 -18.09
C LEU A 387 21.09 -34.26 -17.53
N ARG A 388 21.43 -35.26 -18.34
CA ARG A 388 21.32 -36.68 -17.96
C ARG A 388 22.30 -37.01 -16.83
N GLY A 389 21.81 -37.61 -15.74
CA GLY A 389 22.64 -38.05 -14.62
C GLY A 389 23.77 -39.04 -14.94
N ASP A 390 23.73 -39.75 -16.08
CA ASP A 390 24.85 -40.60 -16.50
C ASP A 390 26.00 -39.83 -17.19
N ARG A 391 25.94 -38.49 -17.22
CA ARG A 391 26.89 -37.59 -17.88
C ARG A 391 27.29 -36.41 -16.99
N ALA A 392 28.36 -35.72 -17.39
CA ALA A 392 28.73 -34.41 -16.86
C ALA A 392 28.50 -33.28 -17.89
N ALA A 393 28.04 -32.13 -17.40
CA ALA A 393 27.78 -30.94 -18.19
C ALA A 393 28.07 -29.66 -17.38
N THR A 394 28.31 -28.56 -18.07
CA THR A 394 28.36 -27.21 -17.52
C THR A 394 27.43 -26.33 -18.35
N ILE A 395 26.53 -25.63 -17.68
CA ILE A 395 25.60 -24.69 -18.32
C ILE A 395 26.32 -23.39 -18.60
N VAL A 396 26.06 -22.81 -19.76
CA VAL A 396 26.48 -21.45 -20.15
C VAL A 396 25.24 -20.76 -20.71
N ASP A 397 24.70 -19.80 -19.98
CA ASP A 397 23.65 -18.91 -20.45
C ASP A 397 24.12 -17.45 -20.43
N SER A 398 23.49 -16.63 -21.28
CA SER A 398 23.72 -15.19 -21.44
C SER A 398 22.51 -14.34 -21.03
N GLY A 399 21.34 -14.93 -20.69
CA GLY A 399 20.22 -14.22 -20.08
C GLY A 399 18.84 -14.83 -20.39
N GLY A 400 17.81 -14.31 -19.74
CA GLY A 400 16.47 -14.92 -19.72
C GLY A 400 16.04 -15.17 -18.28
N THR A 401 14.94 -15.88 -18.08
CA THR A 401 14.58 -16.48 -16.78
C THR A 401 14.65 -18.00 -16.91
N ASP A 402 15.78 -18.57 -16.50
CA ASP A 402 16.14 -19.96 -16.77
C ASP A 402 15.69 -20.92 -15.67
N THR A 403 15.40 -22.15 -16.05
CA THR A 403 14.91 -23.20 -15.13
C THR A 403 15.70 -24.50 -15.27
N ILE A 404 16.30 -24.98 -14.19
CA ILE A 404 16.79 -26.37 -14.11
C ILE A 404 15.64 -27.26 -13.61
N ASN A 405 15.09 -28.06 -14.51
CA ASN A 405 13.94 -28.94 -14.25
C ASN A 405 14.36 -30.42 -14.14
N PHE A 406 14.12 -31.02 -12.98
CA PHE A 406 14.28 -32.43 -12.66
C PHE A 406 12.98 -33.05 -12.10
N GLY A 407 11.82 -32.43 -12.40
CA GLY A 407 10.50 -32.82 -11.87
C GLY A 407 10.05 -34.24 -12.18
N LYS A 408 10.71 -34.96 -13.11
CA LYS A 408 10.38 -36.36 -13.45
C LYS A 408 11.32 -37.37 -12.80
N ARG A 409 12.26 -36.91 -11.97
CA ARG A 409 13.31 -37.75 -11.36
C ARG A 409 12.91 -38.18 -9.96
N SER A 410 13.48 -39.29 -9.49
CA SER A 410 13.12 -39.91 -8.20
C SER A 410 14.34 -40.21 -7.32
N ALA A 411 15.48 -39.61 -7.65
CA ALA A 411 16.72 -39.73 -6.91
C ALA A 411 17.02 -38.39 -6.24
N SER A 412 17.54 -38.44 -5.01
CA SER A 412 17.99 -37.25 -4.30
C SER A 412 19.00 -36.44 -5.11
N GLN A 413 18.65 -35.20 -5.40
CA GLN A 413 19.45 -34.19 -6.07
C GLN A 413 20.14 -33.30 -5.01
N LYS A 414 21.33 -32.79 -5.32
CA LYS A 414 21.86 -31.59 -4.65
C LYS A 414 22.14 -30.56 -5.74
N LEU A 415 21.21 -29.63 -5.92
CA LEU A 415 21.27 -28.55 -6.89
C LEU A 415 21.74 -27.26 -6.22
N ASP A 416 22.67 -26.58 -6.86
CA ASP A 416 23.31 -25.34 -6.42
C ASP A 416 23.33 -24.40 -7.64
N LEU A 417 22.53 -23.34 -7.59
CA LEU A 417 22.33 -22.37 -8.69
C LEU A 417 23.43 -21.31 -8.76
N ASN A 418 24.42 -21.37 -7.87
CA ASN A 418 25.56 -20.47 -7.88
C ASN A 418 26.59 -20.87 -8.94
N THR A 419 27.17 -19.87 -9.62
CA THR A 419 28.26 -20.10 -10.57
C THR A 419 29.48 -20.75 -9.91
N GLU A 420 30.20 -21.55 -10.69
CA GLU A 420 31.41 -22.28 -10.25
C GLU A 420 31.20 -23.23 -9.05
N ARG A 421 29.95 -23.63 -8.78
CA ARG A 421 29.60 -24.72 -7.88
C ARG A 421 29.33 -26.02 -8.63
N PHE A 422 29.36 -27.11 -7.87
CA PHE A 422 29.10 -28.46 -8.36
C PHE A 422 27.85 -29.05 -7.70
N SER A 423 26.94 -29.49 -8.56
CA SER A 423 25.67 -30.13 -8.24
C SER A 423 25.74 -31.64 -8.44
N ASN A 424 24.98 -32.38 -7.63
CA ASN A 424 24.89 -33.84 -7.62
C ASN A 424 23.58 -34.26 -8.28
N ILE A 425 23.64 -34.83 -9.49
CA ILE A 425 22.43 -35.14 -10.27
C ILE A 425 22.25 -36.66 -10.38
N ASP A 426 21.03 -37.15 -10.13
CA ASP A 426 20.62 -38.57 -10.19
C ASP A 426 21.54 -39.54 -9.45
N GLY A 427 21.92 -39.18 -8.22
CA GLY A 427 22.82 -39.97 -7.39
C GLY A 427 24.27 -40.03 -7.90
N LYS A 428 24.67 -39.14 -8.80
CA LYS A 428 26.08 -38.83 -9.09
C LYS A 428 26.54 -37.64 -8.28
N VAL A 429 27.84 -37.58 -8.01
CA VAL A 429 28.47 -36.51 -7.26
C VAL A 429 29.21 -35.57 -8.21
N GLY A 430 28.84 -34.29 -8.17
CA GLY A 430 29.54 -33.19 -8.84
C GLY A 430 29.61 -33.30 -10.36
N ASN A 431 28.51 -33.68 -11.01
CA ASN A 431 28.40 -33.86 -12.45
C ASN A 431 27.65 -32.73 -13.20
N LEU A 432 27.14 -31.73 -12.48
CA LEU A 432 26.62 -30.50 -13.09
C LEU A 432 27.35 -29.29 -12.49
N ALA A 433 27.61 -28.28 -13.31
CA ALA A 433 28.09 -26.97 -12.88
C ALA A 433 27.43 -25.85 -13.71
N ILE A 434 27.46 -24.63 -13.20
CA ILE A 434 27.03 -23.41 -13.90
C ILE A 434 28.26 -22.53 -14.12
N ALA A 435 28.48 -22.08 -15.35
CA ALA A 435 29.64 -21.28 -15.71
C ALA A 435 29.61 -19.89 -15.06
N ARG A 436 30.80 -19.27 -14.97
CA ARG A 436 30.92 -17.87 -14.54
C ARG A 436 30.20 -16.96 -15.53
N GLY A 437 29.42 -16.01 -15.01
CA GLY A 437 28.67 -15.05 -15.82
C GLY A 437 27.32 -15.56 -16.35
N THR A 438 26.91 -16.76 -15.94
CA THR A 438 25.56 -17.29 -16.15
C THR A 438 24.77 -17.16 -14.86
N VAL A 439 23.51 -16.71 -14.95
CA VAL A 439 22.54 -16.77 -13.85
C VAL A 439 21.53 -17.86 -14.20
N ILE A 440 20.98 -18.54 -13.20
CA ILE A 440 19.86 -19.47 -13.35
C ILE A 440 18.90 -19.13 -12.21
N GLU A 441 17.68 -18.74 -12.54
CA GLU A 441 16.72 -18.23 -11.58
C GLU A 441 15.96 -19.38 -10.90
N ASN A 442 15.59 -20.42 -11.64
CA ASN A 442 14.59 -21.38 -11.17
C ASN A 442 15.12 -22.81 -11.09
N ALA A 443 14.57 -23.56 -10.13
CA ALA A 443 14.88 -24.96 -9.90
C ALA A 443 13.60 -25.75 -9.58
N ILE A 444 13.43 -26.89 -10.25
CA ILE A 444 12.36 -27.84 -9.96
C ILE A 444 13.02 -29.20 -9.75
N THR A 445 12.85 -29.82 -8.58
CA THR A 445 13.35 -31.16 -8.29
C THR A 445 12.22 -32.18 -8.18
N GLY A 446 12.51 -33.41 -7.75
CA GLY A 446 11.76 -34.59 -8.15
C GLY A 446 10.86 -35.18 -7.06
N SER A 447 10.88 -36.51 -6.95
CA SER A 447 10.32 -37.24 -5.81
C SER A 447 11.41 -37.72 -4.82
N GLY A 448 12.57 -37.05 -4.82
CA GLY A 448 13.74 -37.38 -4.00
C GLY A 448 13.77 -36.52 -2.73
N ASN A 449 14.56 -36.90 -1.72
CA ASN A 449 14.88 -35.94 -0.66
C ASN A 449 15.97 -35.02 -1.20
N ASP A 450 15.58 -33.86 -1.70
CA ASP A 450 16.36 -33.00 -2.55
C ASP A 450 16.93 -31.81 -1.76
N LYS A 451 18.09 -31.30 -2.17
CA LYS A 451 18.62 -30.02 -1.66
C LYS A 451 18.79 -29.04 -2.81
N ILE A 452 18.12 -27.91 -2.71
CA ILE A 452 18.20 -26.80 -3.65
C ILE A 452 18.84 -25.59 -2.95
N ILE A 453 19.83 -24.98 -3.58
CA ILE A 453 20.48 -23.76 -3.12
C ILE A 453 20.36 -22.76 -4.27
N GLY A 454 19.61 -21.68 -4.04
CA GLY A 454 19.49 -20.51 -4.90
C GLY A 454 20.77 -19.68 -4.96
N ASN A 455 20.67 -18.46 -5.50
CA ASN A 455 21.80 -17.57 -5.71
C ASN A 455 21.53 -16.16 -5.16
N SER A 456 21.61 -15.13 -6.00
CA SER A 456 21.39 -13.72 -5.64
C SER A 456 20.33 -13.03 -6.50
N ALA A 457 19.60 -13.82 -7.29
CA ALA A 457 18.47 -13.40 -8.09
C ALA A 457 17.20 -13.98 -7.46
N ASN A 458 16.05 -13.35 -7.73
CA ASN A 458 14.76 -13.86 -7.24
C ASN A 458 14.50 -15.25 -7.83
N ASN A 459 14.55 -16.28 -6.99
CA ASN A 459 14.51 -17.67 -7.41
C ASN A 459 13.14 -18.32 -7.16
N ILE A 460 12.65 -19.13 -8.11
CA ILE A 460 11.54 -20.07 -7.87
C ILE A 460 12.12 -21.47 -7.64
N LEU A 461 12.04 -21.95 -6.39
CA LEU A 461 12.59 -23.23 -5.95
C LEU A 461 11.44 -24.19 -5.61
N ILE A 462 11.34 -25.32 -6.31
CA ILE A 462 10.25 -26.31 -6.15
C ILE A 462 10.84 -27.69 -5.83
N GLY A 463 10.61 -28.19 -4.61
CA GLY A 463 11.02 -29.53 -4.16
C GLY A 463 10.20 -30.66 -4.77
N ASN A 464 8.89 -30.41 -4.95
CA ASN A 464 7.82 -31.33 -5.34
C ASN A 464 7.47 -32.38 -4.28
N GLY A 465 8.39 -33.26 -3.89
CA GLY A 465 8.07 -34.24 -2.85
C GLY A 465 9.21 -35.17 -2.44
N GLY A 466 9.20 -35.53 -1.17
CA GLY A 466 10.43 -35.89 -0.47
C GLY A 466 10.52 -35.02 0.76
N ASN A 467 11.58 -35.17 1.56
CA ASN A 467 11.87 -34.22 2.64
C ASN A 467 13.01 -33.32 2.18
N ASP A 468 12.67 -32.13 1.73
CA ASP A 468 13.54 -31.29 0.91
C ASP A 468 14.18 -30.15 1.72
N SER A 469 15.29 -29.61 1.21
CA SER A 469 15.99 -28.46 1.79
C SER A 469 16.17 -27.40 0.72
N LEU A 470 15.31 -26.40 0.73
CA LEU A 470 15.32 -25.25 -0.17
C LEU A 470 15.96 -24.07 0.58
N ILE A 471 16.97 -23.45 -0.03
CA ILE A 471 17.68 -22.29 0.51
C ILE A 471 17.73 -21.25 -0.61
N GLY A 472 17.08 -20.10 -0.44
CA GLY A 472 17.09 -18.99 -1.39
C GLY A 472 18.45 -18.29 -1.48
N ASN A 473 18.92 -17.80 -0.33
CA ASN A 473 20.05 -16.90 -0.10
C ASN A 473 19.68 -15.41 -0.27
N ASP A 474 20.10 -14.72 -1.33
CA ASP A 474 19.79 -13.29 -1.51
C ASP A 474 18.75 -13.14 -2.64
N GLY A 475 17.70 -12.33 -2.45
CA GLY A 475 16.65 -12.14 -3.44
C GLY A 475 15.25 -12.26 -2.85
N ASN A 476 14.22 -12.00 -3.65
CA ASN A 476 12.83 -12.22 -3.24
C ASN A 476 12.37 -13.59 -3.74
N ASP A 477 12.61 -14.63 -2.95
CA ASP A 477 12.50 -16.01 -3.40
C ASP A 477 11.12 -16.63 -3.16
N THR A 478 10.73 -17.53 -4.06
CA THR A 478 9.48 -18.31 -3.96
C THR A 478 9.82 -19.78 -3.76
N LEU A 479 9.60 -20.27 -2.55
CA LEU A 479 9.92 -21.63 -2.12
C LEU A 479 8.66 -22.50 -2.02
N VAL A 480 8.62 -23.57 -2.79
CA VAL A 480 7.57 -24.59 -2.79
C VAL A 480 8.18 -25.91 -2.34
N GLY A 481 8.01 -26.28 -1.06
CA GLY A 481 8.47 -27.60 -0.57
C GLY A 481 7.71 -28.73 -1.25
N GLY A 482 6.39 -28.75 -1.00
CA GLY A 482 5.46 -29.68 -1.62
C GLY A 482 5.08 -30.83 -0.67
N ALA A 483 5.30 -32.05 -1.12
CA ALA A 483 4.81 -33.26 -0.45
C ALA A 483 5.88 -33.92 0.44
N GLY A 484 6.09 -33.36 1.63
CA GLY A 484 6.84 -34.02 2.70
C GLY A 484 7.00 -33.17 3.95
N SER A 485 8.19 -33.22 4.56
CA SER A 485 8.54 -32.42 5.73
C SER A 485 9.81 -31.65 5.43
N ASP A 486 9.62 -30.43 4.94
CA ASP A 486 10.63 -29.69 4.24
C ASP A 486 11.33 -28.64 5.12
N SER A 487 12.48 -28.17 4.68
CA SER A 487 13.24 -27.08 5.29
C SER A 487 13.34 -25.96 4.28
N LEU A 488 12.53 -24.91 4.46
CA LEU A 488 12.44 -23.75 3.58
C LEU A 488 13.15 -22.57 4.24
N SER A 489 14.25 -22.13 3.64
CA SER A 489 14.95 -20.93 4.05
C SER A 489 14.94 -19.96 2.88
N GLY A 490 14.34 -18.78 3.01
CA GLY A 490 14.52 -17.70 2.04
C GLY A 490 15.94 -17.16 2.17
N GLY A 491 16.09 -16.01 2.83
CA GLY A 491 17.38 -15.57 3.36
C GLY A 491 17.40 -14.07 3.64
N GLU A 492 17.96 -13.32 2.70
CA GLU A 492 18.02 -11.86 2.68
C GLU A 492 17.16 -11.34 1.52
N GLY A 493 15.95 -10.86 1.85
CA GLY A 493 15.00 -10.33 0.87
C GLY A 493 13.58 -10.27 1.43
N THR A 494 12.60 -10.49 0.56
CA THR A 494 11.20 -10.70 0.95
C THR A 494 10.72 -12.01 0.36
N ASP A 495 10.75 -13.04 1.19
CA ASP A 495 10.63 -14.43 0.76
C ASP A 495 9.25 -15.02 1.02
N ARG A 496 8.84 -15.90 0.10
CA ARG A 496 7.51 -16.50 0.01
C ARG A 496 7.60 -18.02 0.12
N ALA A 497 6.96 -18.61 1.12
CA ALA A 497 6.68 -20.05 1.14
C ALA A 497 5.27 -20.34 0.58
N VAL A 498 5.17 -21.25 -0.39
CA VAL A 498 3.91 -21.56 -1.09
C VAL A 498 3.41 -22.96 -0.75
N PHE A 499 2.10 -23.05 -0.57
CA PHE A 499 1.39 -24.26 -0.22
C PHE A 499 0.18 -24.47 -1.16
N ASP A 500 0.10 -25.62 -1.83
CA ASP A 500 -0.94 -25.91 -2.83
C ASP A 500 -2.37 -25.98 -2.25
N GLY A 501 -2.50 -26.27 -0.96
CA GLY A 501 -3.78 -26.39 -0.27
C GLY A 501 -4.35 -25.03 0.17
N LYS A 502 -5.52 -25.08 0.80
CA LYS A 502 -6.10 -23.91 1.46
C LYS A 502 -5.46 -23.70 2.82
N SER A 503 -5.46 -22.47 3.33
CA SER A 503 -5.01 -22.15 4.70
C SER A 503 -5.65 -23.04 5.78
N SER A 504 -6.90 -23.49 5.58
CA SER A 504 -7.62 -24.44 6.45
C SER A 504 -7.00 -25.85 6.54
N ASP A 505 -6.20 -26.23 5.55
CA ASP A 505 -5.56 -27.54 5.47
C ASP A 505 -4.24 -27.59 6.27
N TYR A 506 -3.78 -26.44 6.78
CA TYR A 506 -2.50 -26.26 7.47
C TYR A 506 -2.68 -25.69 8.88
N SER A 507 -1.61 -25.81 9.66
CA SER A 507 -1.62 -25.39 11.07
C SER A 507 -0.23 -25.02 11.55
N ILE A 508 -0.09 -23.85 12.16
CA ILE A 508 1.19 -23.33 12.65
C ILE A 508 1.46 -23.80 14.09
N HIS A 509 2.71 -24.19 14.36
CA HIS A 509 3.22 -24.45 15.70
C HIS A 509 3.95 -23.21 16.20
N TYR A 510 3.31 -22.46 17.11
CA TYR A 510 3.91 -21.31 17.78
C TYR A 510 4.65 -21.79 19.04
N ASP A 511 5.98 -21.85 18.97
CA ASP A 511 6.86 -22.33 20.04
C ASP A 511 7.94 -21.29 20.41
N ALA A 512 8.89 -21.68 21.26
CA ALA A 512 10.00 -20.81 21.67
C ALA A 512 10.94 -20.38 20.52
N SER A 513 10.95 -21.09 19.38
CA SER A 513 11.70 -20.68 18.19
C SER A 513 10.95 -19.56 17.47
N ALA A 514 9.72 -19.84 17.04
CA ALA A 514 8.86 -18.88 16.34
C ALA A 514 8.65 -17.58 17.15
N ALA A 515 8.42 -17.68 18.47
CA ALA A 515 8.19 -16.53 19.35
C ALA A 515 9.41 -15.60 19.53
N ASN A 516 10.61 -16.04 19.15
CA ASN A 516 11.86 -15.30 19.29
C ASN A 516 12.56 -15.04 17.94
N GLY A 517 11.81 -15.06 16.82
CA GLY A 517 12.35 -14.79 15.47
C GLY A 517 13.21 -15.92 14.91
N GLY A 518 13.11 -17.14 15.46
CA GLY A 518 13.69 -18.35 14.91
C GLY A 518 12.73 -19.04 13.93
N ALA A 519 13.11 -20.25 13.51
CA ALA A 519 12.32 -21.03 12.57
C ALA A 519 10.88 -21.29 13.05
N VAL A 520 9.94 -21.15 12.12
CA VAL A 520 8.50 -21.40 12.23
C VAL A 520 8.20 -22.79 11.69
N ARG A 521 7.19 -23.48 12.23
CA ARG A 521 6.83 -24.84 11.79
C ARG A 521 5.37 -24.91 11.36
N ILE A 522 5.13 -25.16 10.08
CA ILE A 522 3.80 -25.33 9.48
C ILE A 522 3.54 -26.83 9.35
N GLN A 523 2.40 -27.32 9.84
CA GLN A 523 2.01 -28.72 9.77
C GLN A 523 0.80 -28.89 8.85
N GLN A 524 0.98 -29.72 7.82
CA GLN A 524 -0.05 -30.10 6.85
C GLN A 524 -1.06 -31.10 7.47
N GLY A 525 -2.27 -31.20 6.91
CA GLY A 525 -3.31 -32.13 7.36
C GLY A 525 -2.92 -33.63 7.31
N ASN A 526 -1.92 -34.01 6.51
CA ASN A 526 -1.36 -35.36 6.46
C ASN A 526 -0.43 -35.68 7.66
N GLY A 527 -0.08 -34.66 8.47
CA GLY A 527 0.79 -34.76 9.65
C GLY A 527 2.25 -34.35 9.42
N ALA A 528 2.67 -34.16 8.18
CA ALA A 528 4.01 -33.72 7.80
C ALA A 528 4.25 -32.24 8.19
N ILE A 529 5.51 -31.85 8.42
CA ILE A 529 5.87 -30.56 9.03
C ILE A 529 6.99 -29.88 8.24
N ASP A 530 6.68 -28.71 7.73
CA ASP A 530 7.59 -27.83 7.01
C ASP A 530 8.17 -26.81 8.00
N THR A 531 9.49 -26.62 7.95
CA THR A 531 10.25 -25.74 8.84
C THR A 531 10.78 -24.56 8.05
N LEU A 532 10.31 -23.37 8.39
CA LEU A 532 10.49 -22.12 7.66
C LEU A 532 11.42 -21.18 8.44
N SER A 533 12.40 -20.55 7.79
CA SER A 533 13.28 -19.53 8.38
C SER A 533 13.59 -18.44 7.37
N SER A 534 13.58 -17.16 7.76
CA SER A 534 13.62 -16.02 6.81
C SER A 534 12.57 -16.22 5.72
N ILE A 535 11.30 -16.14 6.11
CA ILE A 535 10.13 -16.21 5.22
C ILE A 535 9.15 -15.17 5.74
N GLU A 536 8.90 -14.15 4.93
CA GLU A 536 8.05 -13.02 5.25
C GLU A 536 6.61 -13.29 4.86
N LYS A 537 6.37 -14.14 3.85
CA LYS A 537 5.05 -14.38 3.28
C LYS A 537 4.72 -15.88 3.19
N LEU A 538 3.50 -16.24 3.60
CA LEU A 538 2.92 -17.57 3.42
C LEU A 538 1.77 -17.48 2.42
N ASP A 539 1.87 -18.20 1.32
CA ASP A 539 0.86 -18.17 0.26
C ASP A 539 0.16 -19.52 0.11
N PHE A 540 -1.17 -19.50 0.22
CA PHE A 540 -2.07 -20.65 0.12
C PHE A 540 -2.98 -20.47 -1.10
N GLY A 541 -3.65 -21.54 -1.53
CA GLY A 541 -4.58 -21.50 -2.67
C GLY A 541 -5.84 -20.64 -2.48
N ASP A 542 -6.06 -20.09 -1.28
CA ASP A 542 -7.22 -19.24 -0.93
C ASP A 542 -6.86 -17.90 -0.27
N THR A 543 -5.63 -17.71 0.21
CA THR A 543 -5.22 -16.48 0.93
C THR A 543 -3.70 -16.34 1.00
N SER A 544 -3.24 -15.15 1.34
CA SER A 544 -1.85 -14.82 1.63
C SER A 544 -1.73 -14.26 3.04
N ILE A 545 -0.72 -14.70 3.79
CA ILE A 545 -0.52 -14.35 5.20
C ILE A 545 0.90 -13.81 5.38
N ASP A 546 1.00 -12.56 5.83
CA ASP A 546 2.26 -11.96 6.29
C ASP A 546 2.70 -12.60 7.62
N MET A 547 3.94 -13.09 7.65
CA MET A 547 4.50 -13.83 8.78
C MET A 547 4.68 -12.94 10.01
N ALA A 548 5.09 -11.67 9.83
CA ALA A 548 5.28 -10.74 10.93
C ALA A 548 3.94 -10.46 11.65
N THR A 549 2.88 -10.27 10.87
CA THR A 549 1.50 -10.09 11.31
C THR A 549 0.99 -11.35 12.02
N LEU A 550 1.15 -12.53 11.41
CA LEU A 550 0.76 -13.82 11.99
C LEU A 550 1.47 -14.09 13.32
N LEU A 551 2.79 -13.91 13.39
CA LEU A 551 3.55 -14.09 14.64
C LEU A 551 3.19 -13.02 15.67
N GLY A 552 2.87 -11.79 15.25
CA GLY A 552 2.34 -10.74 16.12
C GLY A 552 1.00 -11.11 16.74
N GLN A 553 0.07 -11.62 15.93
CA GLN A 553 -1.24 -12.10 16.34
C GLN A 553 -1.14 -13.32 17.29
N LEU A 554 -0.32 -14.31 16.95
CA LEU A 554 -0.07 -15.49 17.80
C LEU A 554 0.60 -15.13 19.12
N LYS A 555 1.52 -14.15 19.12
CA LYS A 555 2.13 -13.60 20.34
C LYS A 555 1.13 -12.83 21.19
N ALA A 556 0.21 -12.10 20.57
CA ALA A 556 -0.88 -11.44 21.27
C ALA A 556 -1.82 -12.48 21.91
N LYS A 557 -2.16 -13.58 21.21
CA LYS A 557 -3.11 -14.62 21.64
C LYS A 557 -2.55 -15.65 22.64
N TYR A 558 -1.26 -15.98 22.56
CA TYR A 558 -0.65 -17.02 23.40
C TYR A 558 0.44 -16.48 24.34
N GLY A 559 0.69 -15.17 24.32
CA GLY A 559 1.75 -14.50 25.06
C GLY A 559 3.16 -14.76 24.49
N ALA A 560 4.15 -14.18 25.16
CA ALA A 560 5.56 -14.37 24.82
C ALA A 560 6.09 -15.72 25.37
N ILE A 561 6.68 -16.55 24.52
CA ILE A 561 7.31 -17.81 24.93
C ILE A 561 8.81 -17.58 25.17
N ALA A 562 9.28 -17.88 26.38
CA ALA A 562 10.69 -17.72 26.73
C ALA A 562 11.59 -18.68 25.93
N ALA A 563 12.73 -18.17 25.46
CA ALA A 563 13.73 -18.96 24.73
C ALA A 563 14.16 -20.21 25.52
N GLY A 564 14.18 -21.36 24.84
CA GLY A 564 14.48 -22.67 25.45
C GLY A 564 13.32 -23.34 26.19
N SER A 565 12.12 -22.73 26.20
CA SER A 565 10.90 -23.40 26.68
C SER A 565 10.48 -24.54 25.75
N SER A 566 9.87 -25.59 26.30
CA SER A 566 9.19 -26.66 25.54
C SER A 566 7.70 -26.39 25.32
N GLN A 567 7.22 -25.18 25.65
CA GLN A 567 5.86 -24.75 25.37
C GLN A 567 5.67 -24.53 23.86
N SER A 568 4.60 -25.10 23.32
CA SER A 568 4.18 -24.93 21.94
C SER A 568 2.66 -24.87 21.89
N HIS A 569 2.12 -23.92 21.15
CA HIS A 569 0.71 -23.83 20.79
C HIS A 569 0.55 -24.27 19.34
N LYS A 570 -0.63 -24.81 18.99
CA LYS A 570 -0.97 -25.19 17.62
C LYS A 570 -2.23 -24.42 17.21
N ALA A 571 -2.12 -23.58 16.19
CA ALA A 571 -3.23 -22.79 15.64
C ALA A 571 -3.54 -23.23 14.20
N SER A 572 -4.78 -23.03 13.77
CA SER A 572 -5.16 -23.15 12.35
C SER A 572 -4.78 -21.85 11.62
N LEU A 573 -4.60 -21.91 10.30
CA LEU A 573 -4.26 -20.76 9.47
C LEU A 573 -5.46 -20.16 8.71
N ASP A 574 -6.64 -20.82 8.72
CA ASP A 574 -7.89 -20.28 8.16
C ASP A 574 -8.63 -19.30 9.06
N GLN A 575 -8.39 -19.40 10.37
CA GLN A 575 -8.80 -18.35 11.29
C GLN A 575 -7.84 -17.20 11.07
N SER A 576 -8.38 -16.03 10.72
CA SER A 576 -7.76 -14.77 11.10
C SER A 576 -7.36 -14.93 12.57
N VAL A 577 -6.06 -15.02 12.83
CA VAL A 577 -5.59 -15.06 14.21
C VAL A 577 -5.89 -13.67 14.71
N SER A 578 -7.02 -13.50 15.39
CA SER A 578 -7.37 -12.25 16.03
C SER A 578 -6.14 -11.86 16.85
N THR A 579 -5.58 -10.68 16.57
CA THR A 579 -4.78 -9.99 17.58
C THR A 579 -5.64 -10.02 18.83
N ASN A 580 -5.18 -10.67 19.89
CA ASN A 580 -5.92 -10.83 21.15
C ASN A 580 -6.77 -9.59 21.40
N GLN A 581 -8.06 -9.72 21.14
CA GLN A 581 -8.94 -8.58 21.15
C GLN A 581 -9.12 -8.26 22.62
N GLY A 582 -8.56 -7.12 23.04
CA GLY A 582 -8.63 -6.72 24.43
C GLY A 582 -10.07 -6.81 24.93
N PRO A 583 -10.30 -7.27 26.18
CA PRO A 583 -11.63 -7.53 26.71
C PRO A 583 -12.62 -6.44 26.34
N ASP A 584 -13.83 -6.78 25.89
CA ASP A 584 -14.93 -5.83 25.88
C ASP A 584 -15.43 -5.70 27.32
N ALA A 585 -14.86 -4.74 28.05
CA ALA A 585 -15.27 -4.41 29.41
C ALA A 585 -16.57 -3.62 29.33
N ARG A 586 -17.62 -4.15 29.95
CA ARG A 586 -18.96 -3.58 29.85
C ARG A 586 -19.39 -3.04 31.19
N ASN A 587 -19.79 -1.76 31.21
CA ASN A 587 -20.21 -1.03 32.40
C ASN A 587 -21.15 -1.84 33.31
N ASP A 588 -20.63 -2.27 34.46
CA ASP A 588 -21.42 -2.90 35.51
C ASP A 588 -22.45 -1.94 36.09
N ALA A 589 -23.57 -2.52 36.52
CA ALA A 589 -24.46 -1.91 37.49
C ALA A 589 -24.58 -2.82 38.71
N ALA A 590 -24.10 -2.34 39.86
CA ALA A 590 -24.39 -2.96 41.15
C ALA A 590 -25.38 -2.08 41.92
N THR A 591 -26.32 -2.70 42.64
CA THR A 591 -27.15 -1.97 43.60
C THR A 591 -26.80 -2.40 45.01
N THR A 592 -26.48 -1.44 45.87
CA THR A 592 -26.27 -1.67 47.31
C THR A 592 -27.07 -0.68 48.15
N LYS A 593 -26.99 -0.80 49.47
CA LYS A 593 -27.60 0.16 50.39
C LYS A 593 -26.56 1.08 51.00
N ASN A 594 -27.00 2.28 51.38
CA ASN A 594 -26.20 3.38 51.94
C ASN A 594 -25.11 3.02 52.96
N SER A 595 -25.27 1.94 53.73
CA SER A 595 -24.31 1.50 54.77
C SER A 595 -23.81 0.06 54.57
N LYS A 596 -23.82 -0.47 53.32
CA LYS A 596 -23.51 -1.87 53.04
C LYS A 596 -22.57 -2.01 51.83
N ALA A 597 -21.42 -2.64 52.05
CA ALA A 597 -20.54 -3.08 50.96
C ALA A 597 -21.22 -4.10 50.03
N VAL A 598 -20.95 -3.98 48.73
CA VAL A 598 -21.37 -4.92 47.69
C VAL A 598 -20.16 -5.51 47.00
N VAL A 599 -20.20 -6.83 46.82
CA VAL A 599 -19.23 -7.57 45.99
C VAL A 599 -19.83 -7.71 44.60
N ILE A 600 -19.08 -7.25 43.61
CA ILE A 600 -19.48 -7.07 42.22
C ILE A 600 -18.60 -8.00 41.39
N LYS A 601 -19.24 -8.82 40.56
CA LYS A 601 -18.54 -9.73 39.64
C LYS A 601 -18.41 -9.02 38.29
N VAL A 602 -17.47 -8.10 38.23
CA VAL A 602 -17.36 -7.19 37.08
C VAL A 602 -17.14 -7.93 35.74
N VAL A 603 -16.30 -8.97 35.77
CA VAL A 603 -16.06 -9.87 34.63
C VAL A 603 -17.22 -10.84 34.29
N ALA A 604 -18.46 -10.59 34.74
CA ALA A 604 -19.60 -11.47 34.50
C ALA A 604 -20.40 -11.13 33.22
N ASN A 605 -20.35 -9.87 32.79
CA ASN A 605 -20.93 -9.37 31.54
C ASN A 605 -19.87 -8.86 30.55
N ASP A 606 -18.62 -8.74 31.01
CA ASP A 606 -17.44 -8.59 30.14
C ASP A 606 -17.30 -9.81 29.25
N THR A 607 -16.91 -9.57 28.00
CA THR A 607 -16.67 -10.64 27.04
C THR A 607 -15.32 -10.43 26.40
N ASP A 608 -14.49 -11.45 26.47
CA ASP A 608 -13.31 -11.54 25.64
C ASP A 608 -13.72 -12.09 24.26
N PRO A 609 -13.45 -11.40 23.14
CA PRO A 609 -13.82 -11.90 21.81
C PRO A 609 -13.05 -13.16 21.38
N ASP A 610 -11.83 -13.37 21.91
CA ASP A 610 -11.04 -14.59 21.73
C ASP A 610 -11.47 -15.72 22.69
N GLY A 611 -12.27 -15.38 23.71
CA GLY A 611 -12.78 -16.28 24.74
C GLY A 611 -11.84 -16.47 25.93
N ASP A 612 -10.84 -15.59 26.08
CA ASP A 612 -9.84 -15.68 27.13
C ASP A 612 -10.35 -15.35 28.53
N LYS A 613 -9.59 -15.83 29.53
CA LYS A 613 -10.05 -15.87 30.91
C LYS A 613 -9.71 -14.58 31.66
N LEU A 614 -10.61 -13.63 31.52
CA LEU A 614 -10.55 -12.30 32.13
C LEU A 614 -10.26 -12.26 33.64
N SER A 615 -9.44 -11.29 34.03
CA SER A 615 -9.01 -11.02 35.40
C SER A 615 -8.98 -9.53 35.71
N VAL A 616 -9.36 -9.13 36.93
CA VAL A 616 -9.36 -7.72 37.34
C VAL A 616 -7.99 -7.36 37.91
N THR A 617 -7.29 -6.42 37.29
CA THR A 617 -5.92 -6.01 37.67
C THR A 617 -5.85 -4.67 38.39
N GLY A 618 -6.88 -3.82 38.26
CA GLY A 618 -6.92 -2.51 38.91
C GLY A 618 -8.32 -1.95 39.10
N VAL A 619 -8.44 -0.98 40.02
CA VAL A 619 -9.61 -0.11 40.21
C VAL A 619 -9.12 1.30 40.53
N ASP A 620 -9.67 2.31 39.88
CA ASP A 620 -9.45 3.71 40.23
C ASP A 620 -10.62 4.25 41.05
N GLY A 621 -10.39 4.42 42.35
CA GLY A 621 -11.34 5.03 43.28
C GLY A 621 -11.14 6.53 43.48
N SER A 622 -10.33 7.21 42.67
CA SER A 622 -10.09 8.65 42.82
C SER A 622 -11.37 9.45 42.57
N GLY A 623 -11.76 10.27 43.54
CA GLY A 623 -13.02 11.02 43.51
C GLY A 623 -14.23 10.31 44.13
N LEU A 624 -14.12 9.03 44.50
CA LEU A 624 -15.16 8.35 45.29
C LEU A 624 -15.28 8.94 46.70
N ARG A 625 -16.52 8.99 47.21
CA ARG A 625 -16.84 9.24 48.63
C ARG A 625 -16.87 7.95 49.44
N GLY A 626 -17.23 6.83 48.81
CA GLY A 626 -17.03 5.48 49.31
C GLY A 626 -15.60 4.99 49.10
N SER A 627 -15.39 3.68 49.18
CA SER A 627 -14.09 3.05 48.92
C SER A 627 -14.23 1.79 48.06
N VAL A 628 -13.23 1.50 47.24
CA VAL A 628 -13.23 0.37 46.30
C VAL A 628 -11.94 -0.45 46.41
N LYS A 629 -12.03 -1.76 46.22
CA LYS A 629 -10.88 -2.68 46.16
C LYS A 629 -11.14 -3.90 45.27
N VAL A 630 -10.07 -4.45 44.71
CA VAL A 630 -10.09 -5.79 44.07
C VAL A 630 -9.88 -6.87 45.15
N ASN A 631 -10.62 -7.96 45.07
CA ASN A 631 -10.48 -9.15 45.92
C ASN A 631 -9.60 -10.22 45.25
N SER A 632 -9.01 -11.11 46.05
CA SER A 632 -8.16 -12.22 45.56
C SER A 632 -8.87 -13.28 44.71
N ASP A 633 -10.19 -13.20 44.55
CA ASP A 633 -11.01 -14.08 43.70
C ASP A 633 -11.42 -13.42 42.37
N GLY A 634 -10.91 -12.21 42.08
CA GLY A 634 -11.23 -11.44 40.87
C GLY A 634 -12.50 -10.60 40.96
N THR A 635 -13.21 -10.58 42.09
CA THR A 635 -14.36 -9.68 42.30
C THR A 635 -13.92 -8.30 42.78
N VAL A 636 -14.71 -7.27 42.49
CA VAL A 636 -14.51 -5.91 43.05
C VAL A 636 -15.47 -5.72 44.22
N THR A 637 -14.99 -5.15 45.33
CA THR A 637 -15.87 -4.71 46.42
C THR A 637 -15.88 -3.19 46.48
N TYR A 638 -17.09 -2.63 46.34
CA TYR A 638 -17.35 -1.24 46.66
C TYR A 638 -18.06 -1.16 48.02
N ASP A 639 -17.54 -0.34 48.91
CA ASP A 639 -18.09 -0.05 50.23
C ASP A 639 -18.44 1.45 50.34
N PRO A 640 -19.74 1.82 50.38
CA PRO A 640 -20.14 3.22 50.57
C PRO A 640 -19.78 3.77 51.96
N GLY A 641 -19.36 2.92 52.90
CA GLY A 641 -19.01 3.31 54.27
C GLY A 641 -20.19 3.99 54.95
N THR A 642 -19.96 5.20 55.46
CA THR A 642 -21.01 6.09 56.00
C THR A 642 -21.27 7.31 55.10
N ALA A 643 -20.57 7.42 53.96
CA ALA A 643 -20.60 8.60 53.11
C ALA A 643 -21.97 8.87 52.46
N PHE A 644 -22.83 7.85 52.44
CA PHE A 644 -24.16 7.87 51.82
C PHE A 644 -25.31 7.62 52.81
N ASP A 645 -25.05 7.55 54.11
CA ASP A 645 -26.05 7.21 55.14
C ASP A 645 -27.29 8.12 55.09
N GLY A 646 -27.16 9.36 54.62
CA GLY A 646 -28.29 10.29 54.44
C GLY A 646 -29.23 9.99 53.26
N LEU A 647 -28.97 9.00 52.41
CA LEU A 647 -29.79 8.74 51.23
C LEU A 647 -31.19 8.16 51.53
N SER A 648 -32.14 8.61 50.73
CA SER A 648 -33.57 8.28 50.84
C SER A 648 -34.01 6.98 50.14
N LYS A 649 -35.11 6.34 50.58
CA LYS A 649 -35.58 5.03 50.06
C LYS A 649 -36.28 5.22 48.72
N GLY A 650 -35.62 4.79 47.65
CA GLY A 650 -36.02 5.11 46.29
C GLY A 650 -35.31 6.34 45.73
N GLN A 651 -34.62 7.14 46.56
CA GLN A 651 -33.43 7.82 46.05
C GLN A 651 -32.29 6.80 45.98
N SER A 652 -31.34 7.12 45.12
CA SER A 652 -30.06 6.45 45.06
C SER A 652 -29.03 7.50 44.68
N ALA A 653 -27.90 7.54 45.36
CA ALA A 653 -26.71 8.05 44.70
C ALA A 653 -26.22 6.99 43.74
N THR A 654 -25.57 7.40 42.67
CA THR A 654 -24.67 6.53 41.93
C THR A 654 -23.27 7.03 42.20
N GLU A 655 -22.41 6.17 42.73
CA GLU A 655 -20.97 6.38 42.58
C GLU A 655 -20.50 5.56 41.40
N THR A 656 -19.64 6.16 40.58
CA THR A 656 -19.07 5.50 39.42
C THR A 656 -17.56 5.47 39.58
N PHE A 657 -16.96 4.32 39.38
CA PHE A 657 -15.51 4.15 39.35
C PHE A 657 -15.11 3.25 38.20
N THR A 658 -13.90 3.43 37.73
CA THR A 658 -13.34 2.63 36.64
C THR A 658 -12.61 1.42 37.20
N TYR A 659 -12.84 0.23 36.63
CA TYR A 659 -11.98 -0.95 36.85
C TYR A 659 -11.22 -1.28 35.57
N THR A 660 -10.11 -2.00 35.72
CA THR A 660 -9.31 -2.51 34.61
C THR A 660 -9.37 -4.03 34.62
N VAL A 661 -9.78 -4.59 33.49
CA VAL A 661 -9.77 -6.02 33.21
C VAL A 661 -8.63 -6.33 32.23
N ASP A 662 -8.02 -7.50 32.40
CA ASP A 662 -6.82 -7.98 31.72
C ASP A 662 -7.05 -9.46 31.38
N ASP A 663 -6.87 -9.81 30.10
CA ASP A 663 -7.04 -11.16 29.54
C ASP A 663 -5.91 -12.13 29.91
N GLY A 664 -4.76 -11.61 30.36
CA GLY A 664 -3.56 -12.39 30.67
C GLY A 664 -2.63 -12.63 29.47
N HIS A 665 -2.99 -12.19 28.27
CA HIS A 665 -2.16 -12.30 27.05
C HIS A 665 -1.68 -10.94 26.50
N GLY A 666 -2.27 -9.83 26.95
CA GLY A 666 -1.69 -8.49 26.83
C GLY A 666 -2.70 -7.37 26.57
N GLY A 667 -3.95 -7.70 26.30
CA GLY A 667 -5.02 -6.74 26.17
C GLY A 667 -5.56 -6.30 27.54
N ARG A 668 -6.04 -5.07 27.57
CA ARG A 668 -6.73 -4.48 28.71
C ARG A 668 -7.82 -3.57 28.22
N ASP A 669 -8.88 -3.52 28.99
CA ASP A 669 -9.93 -2.52 28.82
C ASP A 669 -10.43 -2.04 30.19
N THR A 670 -11.16 -0.93 30.16
CA THR A 670 -11.66 -0.25 31.33
C THR A 670 -13.12 0.11 31.21
N ALA A 671 -13.94 -0.46 32.09
CA ALA A 671 -15.34 -0.11 32.21
C ALA A 671 -15.64 0.59 33.53
N GLN A 672 -16.77 1.29 33.54
CA GLN A 672 -17.29 2.01 34.69
C GLN A 672 -18.32 1.17 35.43
N VAL A 673 -18.03 0.89 36.71
CA VAL A 673 -19.02 0.31 37.62
C VAL A 673 -19.89 1.43 38.16
N SER A 674 -21.13 1.50 37.69
CA SER A 674 -22.18 2.35 38.24
C SER A 674 -22.79 1.67 39.47
N VAL A 675 -22.26 1.97 40.66
CA VAL A 675 -22.84 1.47 41.91
C VAL A 675 -23.97 2.38 42.33
N ARG A 676 -25.20 1.93 42.07
CA ARG A 676 -26.43 2.54 42.58
C ARG A 676 -26.56 2.24 44.08
N ILE A 677 -26.18 3.20 44.91
CA ILE A 677 -26.38 3.13 46.36
C ILE A 677 -27.82 3.55 46.64
N ASP A 678 -28.74 2.59 46.68
CA ASP A 678 -30.12 2.80 47.14
C ASP A 678 -30.11 3.28 48.60
N GLY A 679 -30.66 4.47 48.82
CA GLY A 679 -30.93 4.96 50.15
C GLY A 679 -32.08 4.22 50.85
N THR A 680 -32.38 4.62 52.09
CA THR A 680 -33.33 3.89 52.96
C THR A 680 -34.43 4.71 53.69
N TYR A 681 -34.65 6.03 53.43
CA TYR A 681 -35.74 6.91 53.98
C TYR A 681 -36.52 7.79 52.92
N VAL A 682 -37.78 7.53 52.50
CA VAL A 682 -38.46 7.96 51.21
C VAL A 682 -38.66 9.49 50.91
N ALA A 683 -38.80 9.92 49.63
CA ALA A 683 -39.20 11.28 49.15
C ALA A 683 -40.31 11.31 48.01
N PRO A 684 -41.06 12.44 47.74
CA PRO A 684 -42.37 12.48 47.02
C PRO A 684 -42.38 12.82 45.49
N ALA A 685 -43.59 12.88 44.88
CA ALA A 685 -43.86 12.90 43.41
C ALA A 685 -44.52 14.22 42.87
N PRO A 686 -44.43 14.54 41.56
CA PRO A 686 -44.79 15.87 41.00
C PRO A 686 -46.29 16.18 40.85
N VAL A 687 -46.62 17.49 40.78
CA VAL A 687 -47.98 18.04 40.60
C VAL A 687 -48.08 18.78 39.26
N ALA A 688 -49.13 18.51 38.47
CA ALA A 688 -49.33 19.12 37.16
C ALA A 688 -50.11 20.46 37.21
N PRO A 689 -49.76 21.47 36.38
CA PRO A 689 -50.54 22.70 36.25
C PRO A 689 -51.86 22.48 35.49
N SER A 690 -52.82 23.40 35.65
CA SER A 690 -54.14 23.34 34.99
C SER A 690 -54.08 23.70 33.50
N GLU A 691 -54.98 23.08 32.72
CA GLU A 691 -54.95 22.85 31.25
C GLU A 691 -54.37 23.95 30.31
N PRO A 692 -53.69 23.54 29.21
CA PRO A 692 -53.02 24.44 28.26
C PRO A 692 -53.97 25.06 27.22
N VAL A 693 -53.55 26.20 26.66
CA VAL A 693 -54.11 26.80 25.44
C VAL A 693 -53.06 26.70 24.32
N ALA A 694 -53.51 26.39 23.09
CA ALA A 694 -52.64 26.03 21.97
C ALA A 694 -51.79 27.21 21.42
N PRO A 695 -50.58 26.94 20.88
CA PRO A 695 -49.66 27.96 20.37
C PRO A 695 -49.91 28.34 18.90
N ASP A 696 -49.52 29.57 18.54
CA ASP A 696 -49.30 30.00 17.16
C ASP A 696 -48.13 31.01 17.10
N SER A 697 -46.93 30.52 16.75
CA SER A 697 -45.83 31.26 16.11
C SER A 697 -44.59 30.38 16.01
N THR A 698 -44.00 30.24 14.82
CA THR A 698 -42.79 29.43 14.56
C THR A 698 -41.49 30.24 14.57
N ASP A 699 -41.44 31.37 15.28
CA ASP A 699 -40.34 32.34 15.15
C ASP A 699 -40.06 33.14 16.46
N GLY A 700 -39.37 32.50 17.42
CA GLY A 700 -38.62 33.22 18.46
C GLY A 700 -39.25 33.45 19.86
N GLY A 701 -39.50 32.38 20.63
CA GLY A 701 -39.60 32.43 22.10
C GLY A 701 -41.01 32.43 22.71
N HIS A 702 -41.14 31.88 23.93
CA HIS A 702 -42.39 31.88 24.70
C HIS A 702 -42.17 31.95 26.22
N MET A 703 -43.25 32.27 26.92
CA MET A 703 -43.30 32.52 28.37
C MET A 703 -44.51 31.82 28.99
N GLU A 704 -44.36 31.30 30.22
CA GLU A 704 -45.44 30.71 31.01
C GLU A 704 -45.51 31.34 32.40
N ILE A 705 -46.73 31.56 32.90
CA ILE A 705 -47.00 32.08 34.25
C ILE A 705 -48.02 31.18 34.94
N GLY A 706 -47.75 30.75 36.15
CA GLY A 706 -48.62 29.87 36.93
C GLY A 706 -48.56 30.11 38.44
N SER A 707 -49.42 29.42 39.18
CA SER A 707 -49.27 29.27 40.63
C SER A 707 -49.47 27.81 41.04
N THR A 708 -48.90 27.46 42.19
CA THR A 708 -48.91 26.10 42.74
C THR A 708 -49.17 26.18 44.23
N GLN A 709 -50.21 25.49 44.70
CA GLN A 709 -50.42 25.28 46.13
C GLN A 709 -49.65 24.04 46.59
N ILE A 710 -48.98 24.17 47.72
CA ILE A 710 -48.29 23.09 48.43
C ILE A 710 -48.80 23.02 49.87
N SER A 711 -48.49 21.92 50.57
CA SER A 711 -48.83 21.73 51.98
C SER A 711 -47.73 20.94 52.67
N GLN A 712 -47.02 21.53 53.64
CA GLN A 712 -45.88 20.91 54.32
C GLN A 712 -46.00 20.97 55.85
N GLU A 713 -46.21 19.81 56.48
CA GLU A 713 -46.22 19.73 57.96
C GLU A 713 -44.83 19.61 58.59
N ASN A 714 -43.76 19.58 57.78
CA ASN A 714 -42.34 19.66 58.17
C ASN A 714 -41.53 20.09 56.91
N GLY A 715 -40.50 20.93 57.07
CA GLY A 715 -39.83 21.65 55.98
C GLY A 715 -38.99 20.83 54.99
N SER A 716 -38.52 21.53 53.95
CA SER A 716 -37.42 21.11 53.03
C SER A 716 -37.67 19.91 52.11
N THR A 717 -38.87 19.78 51.53
CA THR A 717 -39.11 18.84 50.40
C THR A 717 -39.27 19.55 49.05
N TRP A 718 -38.35 19.26 48.12
CA TRP A 718 -38.41 19.69 46.72
C TRP A 718 -39.66 19.19 45.99
N GLN A 719 -40.34 20.12 45.34
CA GLN A 719 -41.45 19.93 44.41
C GLN A 719 -40.95 20.18 42.98
N ARG A 720 -41.61 19.59 41.98
CA ARG A 720 -41.27 19.79 40.56
C ARG A 720 -42.45 20.38 39.80
N VAL A 721 -42.16 21.42 39.03
CA VAL A 721 -43.09 22.10 38.11
C VAL A 721 -42.64 21.82 36.68
N GLY A 722 -43.53 21.25 35.86
CA GLY A 722 -43.30 21.12 34.43
C GLY A 722 -43.87 22.31 33.67
N PHE A 723 -43.17 22.77 32.62
CA PHE A 723 -43.73 23.70 31.65
C PHE A 723 -44.70 22.95 30.72
N SER A 724 -45.72 23.65 30.21
CA SER A 724 -46.68 23.07 29.27
C SER A 724 -46.08 22.85 27.87
N ALA A 725 -45.02 23.59 27.53
CA ALA A 725 -44.16 23.34 26.38
C ALA A 725 -42.69 23.72 26.68
N ALA A 726 -41.75 23.10 25.97
CA ALA A 726 -40.33 23.29 26.27
C ALA A 726 -39.86 24.74 25.97
N ILE A 727 -39.38 25.47 26.98
CA ILE A 727 -38.82 26.83 26.88
C ILE A 727 -37.31 26.71 26.68
N GLU A 728 -36.80 27.02 25.49
CA GLU A 728 -35.36 27.02 25.24
C GLU A 728 -34.67 28.16 26.00
N ASN A 729 -33.50 27.88 26.59
CA ASN A 729 -32.73 28.79 27.45
C ASN A 729 -33.60 29.51 28.49
N ALA A 730 -34.38 28.72 29.26
CA ALA A 730 -35.34 29.23 30.24
C ALA A 730 -34.68 29.94 31.43
N ALA A 731 -35.17 31.13 31.75
CA ALA A 731 -35.03 31.74 33.07
C ALA A 731 -36.33 31.58 33.87
N VAL A 732 -36.23 31.37 35.19
CA VAL A 732 -37.37 31.20 36.09
C VAL A 732 -37.26 32.16 37.27
N VAL A 733 -38.33 32.90 37.55
CA VAL A 733 -38.50 33.71 38.76
C VAL A 733 -39.74 33.27 39.52
N MET A 734 -39.70 33.37 40.85
CA MET A 734 -40.83 32.99 41.71
C MET A 734 -41.36 34.17 42.51
N GLY A 735 -42.62 34.06 42.92
CA GLY A 735 -43.34 35.07 43.68
C GLY A 735 -43.27 34.81 45.18
N PRO A 736 -43.69 35.81 45.99
CA PRO A 736 -43.78 35.67 47.43
C PRO A 736 -44.72 34.51 47.81
N ILE A 737 -44.49 33.94 48.98
CA ILE A 737 -45.30 32.84 49.51
C ILE A 737 -46.57 33.42 50.16
N SER A 738 -47.71 32.73 50.05
CA SER A 738 -48.95 33.18 50.69
C SER A 738 -48.84 33.28 52.22
N PHE A 739 -49.55 34.22 52.83
CA PHE A 739 -49.58 34.49 54.26
C PHE A 739 -50.52 33.50 54.98
N ASN A 740 -49.98 32.32 55.26
CA ASN A 740 -50.54 31.30 56.14
C ASN A 740 -49.41 30.88 57.10
N GLY A 741 -49.73 30.67 58.38
CA GLY A 741 -48.72 30.66 59.45
C GLY A 741 -48.31 32.06 59.94
N VAL A 742 -47.38 32.12 60.90
CA VAL A 742 -46.94 33.38 61.57
C VAL A 742 -45.48 33.75 61.32
N GLU A 743 -44.66 32.80 60.87
CA GLU A 743 -43.22 32.99 60.63
C GLU A 743 -42.91 33.15 59.12
N SER A 744 -41.67 33.55 58.81
CA SER A 744 -41.19 33.73 57.44
C SER A 744 -40.51 32.48 56.89
N ALA A 745 -40.44 32.38 55.56
CA ALA A 745 -39.81 31.28 54.84
C ALA A 745 -39.37 31.77 53.44
N VAL A 746 -38.43 31.06 52.81
CA VAL A 746 -37.82 31.45 51.52
C VAL A 746 -37.96 30.35 50.47
N THR A 747 -37.95 30.73 49.19
CA THR A 747 -38.04 29.78 48.07
C THR A 747 -36.69 29.55 47.40
N ARG A 748 -36.31 28.28 47.25
CA ARG A 748 -35.12 27.86 46.48
C ARG A 748 -35.56 27.20 45.18
N VAL A 749 -34.82 27.42 44.11
CA VAL A 749 -35.03 26.80 42.80
C VAL A 749 -33.77 26.03 42.39
N ARG A 750 -33.93 24.94 41.64
CA ARG A 750 -32.83 24.19 41.00
C ARG A 750 -33.34 23.46 39.76
N ASN A 751 -32.44 22.78 39.04
CA ASN A 751 -32.79 21.92 37.91
C ASN A 751 -33.71 22.61 36.89
N VAL A 752 -33.46 23.90 36.63
CA VAL A 752 -34.13 24.64 35.56
C VAL A 752 -33.64 24.06 34.24
N THR A 753 -34.53 23.40 33.52
CA THR A 753 -34.30 22.85 32.19
C THR A 753 -35.30 23.45 31.23
N SER A 754 -35.17 23.12 29.93
CA SER A 754 -36.18 23.54 28.96
C SER A 754 -37.57 22.97 29.23
N THR A 755 -37.75 21.92 30.06
CA THR A 755 -39.06 21.29 30.30
C THR A 755 -39.68 21.59 31.67
N GLY A 756 -39.00 22.34 32.53
CA GLY A 756 -39.50 22.70 33.85
C GLY A 756 -38.39 22.96 34.87
N PHE A 757 -38.75 23.08 36.13
CA PHE A 757 -37.84 23.33 37.23
C PHE A 757 -38.28 22.65 38.53
N GLU A 758 -37.37 22.58 39.51
CA GLU A 758 -37.68 22.12 40.87
C GLU A 758 -37.58 23.30 41.84
N PHE A 759 -38.50 23.36 42.81
CA PHE A 759 -38.47 24.36 43.88
C PHE A 759 -38.77 23.74 45.25
N GLN A 760 -38.30 24.38 46.32
CA GLN A 760 -38.77 24.09 47.68
C GLN A 760 -39.02 25.38 48.45
N ILE A 761 -39.90 25.30 49.46
CA ILE A 761 -39.89 26.25 50.56
C ILE A 761 -38.90 25.71 51.60
N ASP A 762 -37.92 26.52 51.98
CA ASP A 762 -37.12 26.31 53.19
C ASP A 762 -37.66 27.24 54.29
N GLU A 763 -38.01 26.63 55.43
CA GLU A 763 -38.12 27.34 56.71
C GLU A 763 -36.70 27.48 57.29
N TRP A 764 -36.41 28.51 58.08
CA TRP A 764 -35.12 28.60 58.77
C TRP A 764 -35.01 27.54 59.87
N ASP A 765 -33.79 27.03 60.10
CA ASP A 765 -33.49 25.81 60.89
C ASP A 765 -33.95 25.83 62.37
N TYR A 766 -34.44 26.97 62.87
CA TYR A 766 -34.91 27.16 64.24
C TYR A 766 -36.45 27.25 64.39
N LEU A 767 -37.21 27.11 63.30
CA LEU A 767 -38.68 27.26 63.27
C LEU A 767 -39.42 25.92 63.21
N ASP A 768 -40.70 25.91 63.62
CA ASP A 768 -41.37 24.69 64.13
C ASP A 768 -42.22 23.88 63.11
N GLY A 769 -41.95 24.02 61.81
CA GLY A 769 -42.50 23.15 60.76
C GLY A 769 -43.95 23.45 60.40
N ARG A 770 -44.34 24.72 60.31
CA ARG A 770 -45.76 25.14 60.27
C ARG A 770 -46.24 25.84 59.00
N HIS A 771 -45.54 25.72 57.88
CA HIS A 771 -46.08 26.04 56.55
C HIS A 771 -46.98 24.91 56.00
N LEU A 772 -48.11 24.73 56.69
CA LEU A 772 -49.08 23.64 56.45
C LEU A 772 -49.82 23.75 55.11
N SER A 773 -49.98 24.95 54.53
CA SER A 773 -50.54 25.11 53.18
C SER A 773 -50.32 26.51 52.61
N GLU A 774 -49.52 26.59 51.55
CA GLU A 774 -49.03 27.83 50.97
C GLU A 774 -49.16 27.81 49.45
N SER A 775 -49.39 28.98 48.86
CA SER A 775 -49.42 29.19 47.42
C SER A 775 -48.18 29.95 46.99
N VAL A 776 -47.43 29.40 46.05
CA VAL A 776 -46.27 30.05 45.40
C VAL A 776 -46.62 30.29 43.94
N SER A 777 -46.38 31.50 43.44
CA SER A 777 -46.52 31.83 42.02
C SER A 777 -45.16 31.75 41.33
N TRP A 778 -45.14 31.52 40.02
CA TRP A 778 -43.91 31.43 39.24
C TRP A 778 -44.12 31.94 37.81
N MET A 779 -43.01 32.30 37.18
CA MET A 779 -42.95 32.80 35.81
C MET A 779 -41.66 32.30 35.16
N ALA A 780 -41.77 31.80 33.94
CA ALA A 780 -40.67 31.28 33.15
C ALA A 780 -40.70 31.81 31.72
N GLY A 781 -39.54 32.05 31.11
CA GLY A 781 -39.46 32.49 29.72
C GLY A 781 -38.04 32.38 29.15
N SER A 782 -37.92 32.35 27.83
CA SER A 782 -36.63 32.31 27.14
C SER A 782 -35.83 33.60 27.39
N ILE A 783 -34.55 33.45 27.75
CA ILE A 783 -33.62 34.56 27.98
C ILE A 783 -33.55 35.49 26.75
N GLY A 784 -33.56 36.80 27.00
CA GLY A 784 -33.58 37.87 25.99
C GLY A 784 -34.51 39.03 26.37
N SER A 785 -34.44 40.14 25.63
CA SER A 785 -35.42 41.24 25.68
C SER A 785 -36.52 40.98 24.65
N HIS A 786 -37.77 41.07 25.08
CA HIS A 786 -38.94 40.70 24.28
C HIS A 786 -40.10 41.68 24.46
N VAL A 787 -41.03 41.67 23.51
CA VAL A 787 -42.29 42.43 23.58
C VAL A 787 -43.49 41.48 23.45
N MET A 788 -44.45 41.61 24.37
CA MET A 788 -45.73 40.88 24.34
C MET A 788 -46.72 41.47 23.32
N ASP A 789 -47.69 40.67 22.90
CA ASP A 789 -48.78 41.10 22.00
C ASP A 789 -49.62 42.27 22.53
N ASP A 790 -49.68 42.50 23.84
CA ASP A 790 -50.37 43.65 24.43
C ASP A 790 -49.50 44.93 24.54
N GLY A 791 -48.27 44.87 24.03
CA GLY A 791 -47.29 45.96 24.02
C GLY A 791 -46.44 46.06 25.29
N SER A 792 -46.68 45.22 26.31
CA SER A 792 -45.82 45.18 27.50
C SER A 792 -44.43 44.62 27.16
N LYS A 793 -43.38 45.21 27.73
CA LYS A 793 -42.00 44.72 27.55
C LYS A 793 -41.60 43.79 28.68
N VAL A 794 -40.94 42.69 28.34
CA VAL A 794 -40.42 41.71 29.29
C VAL A 794 -39.01 41.28 28.88
N THR A 795 -38.07 41.39 29.80
CA THR A 795 -36.70 40.91 29.61
C THR A 795 -36.41 39.82 30.62
N PHE A 796 -36.02 38.65 30.13
CA PHE A 796 -35.55 37.52 30.94
C PHE A 796 -34.03 37.40 30.84
N GLY A 797 -33.38 37.07 31.95
CA GLY A 797 -31.94 36.84 31.93
C GLY A 797 -31.45 35.94 33.05
N ALA A 798 -30.20 35.51 32.87
CA ALA A 798 -29.47 34.70 33.82
C ALA A 798 -28.05 35.27 33.95
N THR A 799 -27.53 35.32 35.17
CA THR A 799 -26.13 35.72 35.41
C THR A 799 -25.53 34.93 36.57
N GLN A 800 -24.23 34.68 36.50
CA GLN A 800 -23.51 33.91 37.51
C GLN A 800 -23.36 34.74 38.79
N ALA A 801 -23.95 34.26 39.87
CA ALA A 801 -23.95 34.85 41.19
C ALA A 801 -22.99 34.10 42.13
N ASN A 802 -22.05 34.87 42.70
CA ASN A 802 -21.17 34.49 43.80
C ASN A 802 -21.32 35.62 44.82
N GLY A 803 -21.45 35.32 46.11
CA GLY A 803 -21.90 36.33 47.07
C GLY A 803 -20.85 37.36 47.52
N GLY A 804 -21.30 38.29 48.37
CA GLY A 804 -20.47 39.29 49.05
C GLY A 804 -20.62 40.71 48.49
N ASN A 805 -20.53 40.89 47.18
CA ASN A 805 -20.55 42.21 46.53
C ASN A 805 -21.85 42.48 45.75
N ILE A 806 -22.19 43.76 45.58
CA ILE A 806 -23.27 44.20 44.66
C ILE A 806 -22.79 43.94 43.22
N LYS A 807 -23.63 43.28 42.42
CA LYS A 807 -23.43 43.09 40.98
C LYS A 807 -24.47 43.92 40.22
N SER A 808 -24.01 44.71 39.25
CA SER A 808 -24.90 45.47 38.36
C SER A 808 -25.18 44.69 37.08
N VAL A 809 -26.43 44.72 36.64
CA VAL A 809 -26.92 44.15 35.37
C VAL A 809 -27.50 45.30 34.56
N ALA A 810 -27.01 45.48 33.34
CA ALA A 810 -27.59 46.44 32.40
C ALA A 810 -28.91 45.90 31.84
N LEU A 811 -29.87 46.78 31.56
CA LEU A 811 -31.10 46.46 30.87
C LEU A 811 -31.26 47.38 29.67
N ASP A 812 -31.43 46.78 28.48
CA ASP A 812 -31.66 47.52 27.25
C ASP A 812 -33.14 47.48 26.85
N GLY A 813 -33.67 48.62 26.43
CA GLY A 813 -34.94 48.73 25.72
C GLY A 813 -36.17 49.18 26.52
N PHE A 814 -36.12 49.36 27.85
CA PHE A 814 -37.26 49.85 28.64
C PHE A 814 -37.48 51.37 28.50
N SER A 815 -38.74 51.80 28.39
CA SER A 815 -39.12 53.22 28.25
C SER A 815 -39.37 53.93 29.58
N SER A 816 -39.57 53.18 30.66
CA SER A 816 -39.71 53.64 32.05
C SER A 816 -39.12 52.58 32.98
N ASN A 817 -39.04 52.85 34.29
CA ASN A 817 -38.44 51.89 35.23
C ASN A 817 -39.29 50.60 35.30
N PRO A 818 -38.75 49.44 34.89
CA PRO A 818 -39.48 48.17 34.97
C PRO A 818 -39.61 47.71 36.42
N THR A 819 -40.58 46.84 36.67
CA THR A 819 -40.65 46.08 37.93
C THR A 819 -39.72 44.88 37.79
N MET A 820 -38.76 44.73 38.71
CA MET A 820 -37.78 43.63 38.68
C MET A 820 -38.19 42.49 39.60
N PHE A 821 -37.88 41.26 39.19
CA PHE A 821 -38.05 40.03 39.98
C PHE A 821 -36.77 39.19 39.87
N GLY A 822 -36.32 38.59 40.97
CA GLY A 822 -35.12 37.78 41.03
C GLY A 822 -35.38 36.39 41.62
N GLN A 823 -34.52 35.43 41.29
CA GLN A 823 -34.48 34.12 41.93
C GLN A 823 -33.08 33.53 41.81
N LEU A 824 -32.51 33.04 42.93
CA LEU A 824 -31.31 32.22 42.89
C LEU A 824 -31.64 30.75 42.65
N ALA A 825 -30.87 30.13 41.76
CA ALA A 825 -30.63 28.70 41.74
C ALA A 825 -29.17 28.44 42.16
N ALA A 826 -28.97 27.72 43.26
CA ALA A 826 -27.66 27.48 43.85
C ALA A 826 -27.18 26.05 43.56
N ASP A 827 -25.93 25.90 43.12
CA ASP A 827 -25.37 24.60 42.75
C ASP A 827 -24.88 23.84 44.00
N ASN A 828 -25.78 23.08 44.61
CA ASN A 828 -25.52 22.11 45.71
C ASN A 828 -24.91 22.64 47.02
N GLY A 829 -25.02 23.94 47.32
CA GLY A 829 -24.76 24.47 48.66
C GLY A 829 -25.86 24.07 49.68
N SER A 830 -25.48 23.75 50.91
CA SER A 830 -26.43 23.39 51.98
C SER A 830 -27.35 24.56 52.40
N ASN A 831 -26.79 25.76 52.46
CA ASN A 831 -27.42 26.91 53.11
C ASN A 831 -28.44 27.60 52.18
N SER A 832 -29.47 28.21 52.79
CA SER A 832 -30.38 29.11 52.09
C SER A 832 -29.67 30.41 51.70
N LEU A 833 -29.87 30.85 50.46
CA LEU A 833 -29.35 32.11 49.92
C LEU A 833 -30.51 33.01 49.52
N VAL A 834 -30.36 34.30 49.78
CA VAL A 834 -31.34 35.32 49.43
C VAL A 834 -30.70 36.45 48.62
N HIS A 835 -31.47 37.01 47.67
CA HIS A 835 -31.11 38.23 46.97
C HIS A 835 -31.78 39.46 47.58
N ARG A 836 -31.28 40.63 47.17
CA ARG A 836 -31.96 41.92 47.29
C ARG A 836 -31.56 42.79 46.11
N PHE A 837 -32.51 43.53 45.54
CA PHE A 837 -32.20 44.55 44.53
C PHE A 837 -31.70 45.83 45.19
N VAL A 838 -30.87 46.57 44.46
CA VAL A 838 -30.31 47.87 44.84
C VAL A 838 -30.33 48.74 43.59
N ASP A 839 -30.82 49.98 43.69
CA ASP A 839 -30.82 50.97 42.61
C ASP A 839 -31.42 50.46 41.26
N SER A 840 -32.63 49.89 41.28
CA SER A 840 -33.31 49.48 40.04
C SER A 840 -33.85 50.67 39.24
N GLY A 841 -33.58 50.67 37.93
CA GLY A 841 -34.03 51.69 36.98
C GLY A 841 -34.17 51.12 35.57
N ARG A 842 -34.66 51.95 34.64
CA ARG A 842 -34.93 51.52 33.25
C ARG A 842 -33.70 50.95 32.52
N ASP A 843 -32.50 51.46 32.83
CA ASP A 843 -31.25 51.16 32.13
C ASP A 843 -30.45 50.03 32.84
N GLY A 844 -30.96 49.48 33.96
CA GLY A 844 -30.28 48.44 34.74
C GLY A 844 -30.67 48.38 36.22
N PHE A 845 -30.13 47.39 36.93
CA PHE A 845 -30.31 47.20 38.38
C PHE A 845 -29.03 46.66 39.03
N GLY A 846 -28.84 46.97 40.31
CA GLY A 846 -27.91 46.24 41.18
C GLY A 846 -28.63 45.10 41.91
N PHE A 847 -27.91 44.03 42.24
CA PHE A 847 -28.36 43.02 43.20
C PHE A 847 -27.21 42.54 44.08
N LYS A 848 -27.53 42.12 45.31
CA LYS A 848 -26.58 41.51 46.26
C LYS A 848 -27.11 40.14 46.68
N VAL A 849 -26.19 39.18 46.86
CA VAL A 849 -26.48 37.83 47.35
C VAL A 849 -25.84 37.63 48.72
N GLN A 850 -26.62 37.14 49.68
CA GLN A 850 -26.21 36.84 51.05
C GLN A 850 -26.73 35.46 51.49
N ALA A 851 -26.01 34.83 52.40
CA ALA A 851 -26.47 33.68 53.17
C ALA A 851 -27.02 34.14 54.53
N GLU A 852 -27.79 33.27 55.18
CA GLU A 852 -28.36 33.46 56.52
C GLU A 852 -27.32 33.82 57.60
N GLU A 853 -27.64 34.78 58.47
CA GLU A 853 -26.75 35.21 59.56
C GLU A 853 -26.76 34.25 60.75
N GLY A 854 -26.00 33.18 60.59
CA GLY A 854 -25.73 32.18 61.62
C GLY A 854 -24.71 31.13 61.17
N HIS A 855 -24.63 30.90 59.86
CA HIS A 855 -23.77 29.87 59.24
C HIS A 855 -22.50 30.43 58.58
N GLY A 856 -21.75 31.25 59.32
CA GLY A 856 -20.31 31.36 59.13
C GLY A 856 -19.80 31.96 57.81
N GLY A 857 -20.55 32.87 57.19
CA GLY A 857 -20.06 33.80 56.17
C GLY A 857 -19.71 33.22 54.79
N ASP A 858 -19.82 31.90 54.58
CA ASP A 858 -19.40 31.28 53.32
C ASP A 858 -20.49 31.35 52.24
N VAL A 859 -20.56 32.51 51.58
CA VAL A 859 -21.33 32.73 50.35
C VAL A 859 -20.59 32.24 49.09
N GLY A 860 -19.62 31.33 49.25
CA GLY A 860 -18.72 30.81 48.22
C GLY A 860 -19.37 29.89 47.17
N GLY A 861 -20.67 29.60 47.29
CA GLY A 861 -21.42 28.88 46.26
C GLY A 861 -21.53 29.69 44.97
N LYS A 862 -21.11 29.10 43.84
CA LYS A 862 -21.54 29.56 42.52
C LYS A 862 -23.00 29.16 42.33
N GLY A 863 -23.77 30.02 41.68
CA GLY A 863 -25.15 29.73 41.32
C GLY A 863 -25.63 30.67 40.23
N THR A 864 -26.73 30.31 39.57
CA THR A 864 -27.34 31.16 38.54
C THR A 864 -28.41 32.03 39.18
N PHE A 865 -28.24 33.35 39.10
CA PHE A 865 -29.29 34.31 39.42
C PHE A 865 -30.12 34.59 38.17
N TYR A 866 -31.35 34.11 38.18
CA TYR A 866 -32.35 34.40 37.16
C TYR A 866 -33.08 35.68 37.52
N TYR A 867 -33.40 36.48 36.51
CA TYR A 867 -34.16 37.72 36.68
C TYR A 867 -35.16 37.93 35.56
N ALA A 868 -36.23 38.66 35.89
CA ALA A 868 -37.22 39.15 34.94
C ALA A 868 -37.50 40.63 35.21
N GLY A 869 -37.41 41.46 34.16
CA GLY A 869 -37.85 42.86 34.20
C GLY A 869 -39.15 43.02 33.40
N VAL A 870 -40.15 43.69 33.99
CA VAL A 870 -41.48 43.86 33.37
C VAL A 870 -41.90 45.33 33.35
N GLU A 871 -42.12 45.88 32.16
CA GLU A 871 -42.77 47.17 31.95
C GLU A 871 -44.16 46.95 31.36
N ALA A 872 -45.19 47.03 32.21
CA ALA A 872 -46.57 46.82 31.80
C ALA A 872 -47.11 48.00 30.99
N ALA A 873 -47.67 47.73 29.81
CA ALA A 873 -48.27 48.77 28.98
C ALA A 873 -49.48 49.42 29.67
N SER A 874 -49.64 50.73 29.50
CA SER A 874 -50.71 51.50 30.14
C SER A 874 -52.10 50.99 29.72
N GLY A 875 -52.78 50.32 30.66
CA GLY A 875 -54.12 49.76 30.45
C GLY A 875 -54.17 48.25 30.19
N SER A 876 -53.04 47.54 30.23
CA SER A 876 -52.98 46.08 30.02
C SER A 876 -54.05 45.31 30.82
N THR A 877 -54.58 44.28 30.19
CA THR A 877 -55.56 43.34 30.74
C THR A 877 -54.94 42.00 31.12
N VAL A 878 -53.74 41.69 30.61
CA VAL A 878 -52.97 40.50 30.97
C VAL A 878 -52.14 40.79 32.21
N LEU A 879 -51.55 41.98 32.26
CA LEU A 879 -50.49 42.37 33.17
C LEU A 879 -50.88 43.62 34.00
N ARG A 880 -50.92 43.53 35.34
CA ARG A 880 -51.16 44.70 36.22
C ARG A 880 -50.26 44.73 37.46
N GLY A 881 -49.48 45.80 37.61
CA GLY A 881 -48.62 46.00 38.77
C GLY A 881 -48.20 47.45 38.97
N GLY A 882 -47.26 47.65 39.89
CA GLY A 882 -46.63 48.93 40.21
C GLY A 882 -45.76 48.82 41.46
N THR A 883 -45.15 49.94 41.86
CA THR A 883 -44.33 50.04 43.07
C THR A 883 -45.09 50.71 44.21
N ALA A 884 -44.78 50.33 45.45
CA ALA A 884 -45.32 50.97 46.66
C ALA A 884 -44.32 50.89 47.82
N ASP A 885 -44.25 51.95 48.63
CA ASP A 885 -43.49 51.95 49.88
C ASP A 885 -44.26 51.15 50.95
N ILE A 886 -43.65 50.09 51.47
CA ILE A 886 -44.23 49.18 52.47
C ILE A 886 -43.32 49.14 53.71
N ASP A 887 -43.93 48.95 54.86
CA ASP A 887 -43.32 48.89 56.20
C ASP A 887 -43.78 47.55 56.85
N HIS A 888 -43.41 47.25 58.10
CA HIS A 888 -43.83 46.03 58.83
C HIS A 888 -45.34 45.93 59.13
N SER A 889 -46.16 46.78 58.51
CA SER A 889 -47.61 46.72 58.54
C SER A 889 -48.19 46.59 57.12
N ALA A 890 -49.08 45.62 56.97
CA ALA A 890 -49.61 45.18 55.68
C ALA A 890 -50.28 46.31 54.87
N SER A 891 -49.71 46.64 53.71
CA SER A 891 -50.32 47.58 52.77
C SER A 891 -51.21 46.85 51.76
N SER A 892 -52.44 47.33 51.59
CA SER A 892 -53.46 46.67 50.76
C SER A 892 -53.74 47.42 49.44
N VAL A 893 -53.53 46.76 48.31
CA VAL A 893 -53.67 47.32 46.96
C VAL A 893 -54.65 46.47 46.13
N ALA A 894 -55.47 47.13 45.30
CA ALA A 894 -56.45 46.43 44.46
C ALA A 894 -55.84 46.04 43.11
N THR A 895 -55.91 44.77 42.72
CA THR A 895 -55.16 44.24 41.58
C THR A 895 -55.97 44.07 40.28
N GLY A 896 -57.29 43.91 40.36
CA GLY A 896 -58.22 44.10 39.23
C GLY A 896 -58.25 43.03 38.11
N VAL A 897 -57.36 42.04 38.10
CA VAL A 897 -57.35 40.90 37.12
C VAL A 897 -58.12 39.67 37.65
N GLY A 898 -58.27 38.59 36.88
CA GLY A 898 -59.00 37.36 37.29
C GLY A 898 -58.29 36.06 36.90
N ASN A 899 -58.29 35.06 37.80
CA ASN A 899 -57.36 33.90 37.89
C ASN A 899 -55.89 34.34 37.88
N ARG A 900 -55.21 34.25 39.03
CA ARG A 900 -54.08 35.14 39.35
C ARG A 900 -52.84 34.42 39.88
N ALA A 901 -51.75 34.53 39.12
CA ALA A 901 -50.40 34.43 39.67
C ALA A 901 -49.95 35.82 40.18
N ILE A 902 -49.25 35.84 41.31
CA ILE A 902 -48.80 37.06 41.99
C ILE A 902 -47.27 37.02 42.15
N LEU A 903 -46.57 37.95 41.52
CA LEU A 903 -45.14 38.19 41.77
C LEU A 903 -44.95 39.50 42.50
N ALA A 904 -44.00 39.54 43.44
CA ALA A 904 -43.55 40.75 44.08
C ALA A 904 -42.11 40.58 44.55
N ASP A 905 -41.31 41.62 44.43
CA ASP A 905 -39.93 41.63 44.88
C ASP A 905 -39.53 43.01 45.42
N MET A 906 -38.56 43.04 46.32
CA MET A 906 -38.12 44.27 46.99
C MET A 906 -37.14 45.02 46.07
N GLN A 907 -37.48 46.25 45.70
CA GLN A 907 -36.76 47.06 44.69
C GLN A 907 -35.71 48.00 45.31
N SER A 908 -35.77 48.19 46.64
CA SER A 908 -34.82 49.03 47.39
C SER A 908 -34.10 48.23 48.47
N PHE A 909 -33.10 48.88 49.07
CA PHE A 909 -32.37 48.37 50.21
C PHE A 909 -32.21 49.50 51.25
N ASN A 910 -32.89 49.39 52.39
CA ASN A 910 -32.97 50.41 53.44
C ASN A 910 -33.01 49.78 54.86
N GLY A 911 -31.94 49.04 55.18
CA GLY A 911 -31.64 48.44 56.49
C GLY A 911 -30.26 47.77 56.45
N GLN A 912 -29.91 46.91 57.42
CA GLN A 912 -28.71 46.05 57.32
C GLN A 912 -29.09 44.59 56.99
N ASP A 913 -30.23 44.15 57.49
CA ASP A 913 -30.54 42.73 57.70
C ASP A 913 -31.35 42.14 56.55
N THR A 914 -31.82 40.90 56.70
CA THR A 914 -32.61 40.15 55.72
C THR A 914 -34.11 40.26 56.01
N ALA A 915 -34.90 40.49 54.96
CA ALA A 915 -36.37 40.55 55.05
C ALA A 915 -37.01 39.78 53.89
N GLY A 916 -38.09 39.05 54.18
CA GLY A 916 -38.86 38.28 53.20
C GLY A 916 -40.18 38.97 52.83
N LEU A 917 -40.73 38.62 51.66
CA LEU A 917 -42.06 39.05 51.23
C LEU A 917 -43.08 37.92 51.32
N ARG A 918 -44.24 38.22 51.93
CA ARG A 918 -45.41 37.32 51.99
C ARG A 918 -46.64 38.07 51.46
N TYR A 919 -47.62 37.34 50.91
CA TYR A 919 -48.83 37.96 50.36
C TYR A 919 -50.14 37.35 50.87
N GLN A 920 -51.18 38.17 51.05
CA GLN A 920 -52.52 37.70 51.38
C GLN A 920 -53.53 38.30 50.40
N VAL A 921 -54.49 37.51 49.93
CA VAL A 921 -55.67 38.05 49.23
C VAL A 921 -56.81 38.14 50.24
N ASP A 922 -57.36 39.33 50.44
CA ASP A 922 -58.50 39.50 51.36
C ASP A 922 -59.83 39.08 50.73
N SER A 923 -60.88 39.00 51.55
CA SER A 923 -62.22 38.56 51.13
C SER A 923 -62.91 39.48 50.10
N SER A 924 -62.33 40.64 49.80
CA SER A 924 -62.77 41.52 48.70
C SER A 924 -61.97 41.33 47.40
N GLY A 925 -61.01 40.40 47.39
CA GLY A 925 -60.12 40.14 46.26
C GLY A 925 -59.02 41.19 46.09
N ARG A 926 -58.67 41.94 47.15
CA ARG A 926 -57.51 42.85 47.15
C ARG A 926 -56.26 42.11 47.61
N LEU A 927 -55.12 42.46 47.03
CA LEU A 927 -53.82 41.93 47.42
C LEU A 927 -53.25 42.76 48.58
N LYS A 928 -52.69 42.07 49.57
CA LYS A 928 -51.89 42.64 50.65
C LYS A 928 -50.50 42.04 50.54
N ILE A 929 -49.49 42.89 50.63
CA ILE A 929 -48.09 42.44 50.68
C ILE A 929 -47.53 42.88 52.03
N HIS A 930 -46.80 41.96 52.64
CA HIS A 930 -46.20 42.07 53.95
C HIS A 930 -44.69 41.93 53.79
N VAL A 931 -43.95 42.91 54.30
CA VAL A 931 -42.52 42.75 54.58
C VAL A 931 -42.42 42.10 55.97
N MET A 932 -41.68 40.99 56.07
CA MET A 932 -41.43 40.27 57.32
C MET A 932 -39.91 40.23 57.54
N GLU A 933 -39.43 40.93 58.57
CA GLU A 933 -38.03 40.82 59.02
C GLU A 933 -37.72 39.40 59.53
N GLU A 934 -36.47 38.99 59.40
CA GLU A 934 -35.93 37.77 59.99
C GLU A 934 -35.77 37.90 61.51
N GLN A 935 -36.04 36.84 62.27
CA GLN A 935 -35.65 36.81 63.70
C GLN A 935 -34.16 36.44 63.81
N SER A 936 -33.29 37.36 63.41
CA SER A 936 -31.84 37.19 63.56
C SER A 936 -31.44 37.04 65.03
N LYS A 937 -30.21 36.57 65.25
CA LYS A 937 -29.74 36.18 66.59
C LYS A 937 -29.36 37.38 67.47
N ASP A 938 -29.25 38.55 66.88
CA ASP A 938 -29.17 39.88 67.48
C ASP A 938 -30.51 40.61 67.35
N GLY A 939 -30.90 41.34 68.39
CA GLY A 939 -32.23 41.95 68.48
C GLY A 939 -32.35 43.29 67.75
N GLU A 940 -31.91 43.39 66.50
CA GLU A 940 -31.94 44.62 65.70
C GLU A 940 -33.04 44.53 64.62
N MET A 941 -34.06 45.39 64.75
CA MET A 941 -35.14 45.57 63.77
C MET A 941 -35.09 47.03 63.31
N ILE A 942 -34.45 47.30 62.17
CA ILE A 942 -34.18 48.67 61.69
C ILE A 942 -34.54 48.90 60.22
N HIS A 943 -35.34 48.05 59.59
CA HIS A 943 -36.01 48.44 58.34
C HIS A 943 -37.18 49.37 58.68
N ALA A 944 -37.18 50.58 58.11
CA ALA A 944 -38.18 51.62 58.41
C ALA A 944 -39.13 51.95 57.25
N LYS A 945 -38.84 51.41 56.05
CA LYS A 945 -39.67 51.37 54.82
C LYS A 945 -38.84 50.85 53.65
N GLU A 946 -39.44 49.98 52.85
CA GLU A 946 -38.88 49.44 51.61
C GLU A 946 -39.85 49.62 50.43
N SER A 947 -39.34 49.94 49.25
CA SER A 947 -40.10 49.99 48.01
C SER A 947 -40.27 48.58 47.45
N VAL A 948 -41.51 48.09 47.43
CA VAL A 948 -41.86 46.78 46.86
C VAL A 948 -42.52 46.96 45.50
N GLY A 949 -41.94 46.31 44.50
CA GLY A 949 -42.49 46.18 43.17
C GLY A 949 -43.37 44.94 43.14
N TRP A 950 -44.62 45.08 42.74
CA TRP A 950 -45.57 43.98 42.74
C TRP A 950 -46.40 43.94 41.47
N PHE A 951 -46.90 42.76 41.18
CA PHE A 951 -47.53 42.48 39.92
C PHE A 951 -48.46 41.27 40.00
N ALA A 952 -49.62 41.37 39.34
CA ALA A 952 -50.59 40.31 39.18
C ALA A 952 -50.78 40.02 37.69
N ALA A 953 -50.56 38.76 37.31
CA ALA A 953 -50.77 38.25 35.95
C ALA A 953 -51.97 37.31 35.91
N LYS A 954 -52.54 37.16 34.72
CA LYS A 954 -53.35 35.98 34.42
C LYS A 954 -52.43 34.77 34.19
N GLU A 955 -52.79 33.62 34.77
CA GLU A 955 -52.09 32.35 34.51
C GLU A 955 -52.29 31.88 33.05
N GLY A 956 -51.24 31.33 32.44
CA GLY A 956 -51.24 30.86 31.05
C GLY A 956 -49.87 30.97 30.34
N ARG A 957 -49.86 30.60 29.05
CA ARG A 957 -48.73 30.71 28.13
C ARG A 957 -48.90 31.92 27.20
N TYR A 958 -47.79 32.59 26.88
CA TYR A 958 -47.71 33.81 26.08
C TYR A 958 -46.56 33.70 25.06
N ALA A 959 -46.77 34.25 23.85
CA ALA A 959 -45.73 34.33 22.82
C ALA A 959 -44.82 35.55 23.05
N LEU A 960 -43.57 35.44 22.61
CA LEU A 960 -42.57 36.51 22.65
C LEU A 960 -42.06 36.79 21.23
N ARG A 961 -41.34 37.92 21.03
CA ARG A 961 -40.72 38.31 19.76
C ARG A 961 -39.42 39.05 20.04
N SER A 962 -38.36 38.73 19.29
CA SER A 962 -37.02 39.33 19.44
C SER A 962 -36.92 40.72 18.80
N ASP A 963 -35.95 41.54 19.25
CA ASP A 963 -35.79 42.95 18.83
C ASP A 963 -34.58 43.23 17.92
N GLN A 964 -33.83 42.21 17.54
CA GLN A 964 -32.56 42.31 16.81
C GLN A 964 -32.75 42.65 15.32
N ASN A 965 -32.91 43.93 15.00
CA ASN A 965 -32.91 44.41 13.62
C ASN A 965 -32.11 45.72 13.44
N SER A 966 -30.78 45.60 13.38
CA SER A 966 -29.87 46.65 12.89
C SER A 966 -28.55 46.04 12.42
N GLY A 967 -28.32 46.00 11.10
CA GLY A 967 -27.08 45.47 10.50
C GLY A 967 -25.98 46.51 10.24
N ASN A 968 -24.95 46.06 9.49
CA ASN A 968 -23.70 46.71 9.06
C ASN A 968 -22.45 46.56 9.99
N ASP A 969 -21.29 46.61 9.33
CA ASP A 969 -19.88 46.40 9.75
C ASP A 969 -19.53 44.95 10.20
N ALA A 970 -18.66 44.16 9.54
CA ALA A 970 -17.36 44.36 8.86
C ALA A 970 -16.13 44.37 9.78
N ASP A 971 -15.21 43.42 9.62
CA ASP A 971 -13.80 43.62 9.18
C ASP A 971 -12.88 42.40 9.48
N SER A 972 -12.11 41.96 8.48
CA SER A 972 -10.82 41.21 8.52
C SER A 972 -10.68 39.88 9.33
N SER A 973 -9.92 38.87 8.90
CA SER A 973 -9.20 38.63 7.63
C SER A 973 -8.82 37.15 7.55
N ASP A 974 -9.12 36.48 6.43
CA ASP A 974 -8.52 35.19 6.08
C ASP A 974 -7.85 35.28 4.71
N THR A 975 -6.74 34.58 4.52
CA THR A 975 -5.94 34.65 3.29
C THR A 975 -6.31 33.50 2.37
N VAL A 976 -7.49 33.61 1.76
CA VAL A 976 -8.00 32.65 0.78
C VAL A 976 -7.04 32.59 -0.42
N ILE A 977 -6.39 31.44 -0.61
CA ILE A 977 -5.84 31.03 -1.90
C ILE A 977 -6.95 30.24 -2.59
N ASP A 978 -7.69 30.97 -3.43
CA ASP A 978 -8.73 30.60 -4.43
C ASP A 978 -9.86 29.59 -4.12
N GLY A 979 -9.82 28.82 -3.03
CA GLY A 979 -10.89 27.86 -2.68
C GLY A 979 -10.98 26.61 -3.57
N SER A 980 -10.05 26.44 -4.52
CA SER A 980 -9.98 25.29 -5.41
C SER A 980 -9.53 24.02 -4.67
N ARG A 981 -10.22 22.90 -4.89
CA ARG A 981 -10.01 21.64 -4.16
C ARG A 981 -10.13 20.42 -5.07
N MET A 982 -9.50 19.32 -4.65
CA MET A 982 -9.65 17.98 -5.22
C MET A 982 -9.94 16.97 -4.11
N GLN A 983 -10.84 16.02 -4.36
CA GLN A 983 -11.08 14.87 -3.49
C GLN A 983 -11.04 13.57 -4.30
N ILE A 984 -10.36 12.56 -3.75
CA ILE A 984 -10.20 11.22 -4.34
C ILE A 984 -10.72 10.19 -3.33
N GLY A 985 -11.53 9.25 -3.81
CA GLY A 985 -12.11 8.21 -2.95
C GLY A 985 -12.38 6.90 -3.68
N THR A 986 -12.59 5.84 -2.90
CA THR A 986 -13.16 4.57 -3.35
C THR A 986 -14.44 4.27 -2.59
N LEU A 987 -15.35 3.51 -3.21
CA LEU A 987 -16.59 3.06 -2.59
C LEU A 987 -16.91 1.63 -3.02
N GLN A 988 -17.35 0.80 -2.08
CA GLN A 988 -17.91 -0.51 -2.39
C GLN A 988 -19.42 -0.45 -2.53
N VAL A 989 -19.92 -1.06 -3.61
CA VAL A 989 -21.33 -1.17 -3.95
C VAL A 989 -21.69 -2.65 -4.08
N THR A 990 -22.61 -3.11 -3.24
CA THR A 990 -23.28 -4.41 -3.38
C THR A 990 -24.68 -4.13 -3.94
N GLN A 991 -25.02 -4.69 -5.09
CA GLN A 991 -26.25 -4.36 -5.81
C GLN A 991 -27.16 -5.58 -6.01
N ASP A 992 -28.29 -5.59 -5.30
CA ASP A 992 -29.34 -6.62 -5.43
C ASP A 992 -30.36 -6.31 -6.56
N ASN A 993 -30.30 -5.12 -7.19
CA ASN A 993 -31.12 -4.73 -8.34
C ASN A 993 -30.44 -3.61 -9.17
N ALA A 994 -30.34 -3.77 -10.50
CA ALA A 994 -29.76 -2.84 -11.47
C ALA A 994 -30.57 -1.53 -11.70
N SER A 995 -30.90 -0.79 -10.64
CA SER A 995 -31.72 0.44 -10.70
C SER A 995 -31.51 1.44 -9.54
N GLN A 996 -30.47 1.28 -8.73
CA GLN A 996 -30.27 2.09 -7.52
C GLN A 996 -29.26 3.21 -7.73
N TRP A 997 -29.66 4.44 -7.40
CA TRP A 997 -28.75 5.58 -7.31
C TRP A 997 -28.08 5.64 -5.94
N HIS A 998 -26.77 5.83 -5.95
CA HIS A 998 -25.91 6.06 -4.80
C HIS A 998 -25.51 7.54 -4.77
N HIS A 999 -25.45 8.13 -3.58
CA HIS A 999 -25.07 9.53 -3.40
C HIS A 999 -23.73 9.59 -2.65
N VAL A 1000 -22.81 10.41 -3.17
CA VAL A 1000 -21.51 10.70 -2.56
C VAL A 1000 -21.54 12.18 -2.17
N THR A 1001 -21.35 12.43 -0.87
CA THR A 1001 -21.20 13.78 -0.32
C THR A 1001 -19.71 14.07 -0.17
N PHE A 1002 -19.26 15.26 -0.58
CA PHE A 1002 -17.88 15.68 -0.38
C PHE A 1002 -17.64 16.07 1.08
N ASP A 1003 -16.43 15.87 1.60
CA ASP A 1003 -16.10 16.23 2.99
C ASP A 1003 -16.04 17.75 3.20
N ASP A 1004 -15.72 18.48 2.14
CA ASP A 1004 -15.77 19.94 2.02
C ASP A 1004 -16.32 20.31 0.63
N ALA A 1005 -16.94 21.49 0.51
CA ALA A 1005 -17.52 21.90 -0.76
C ALA A 1005 -16.46 22.13 -1.86
N ILE A 1006 -16.71 21.60 -3.07
CA ILE A 1006 -15.87 21.77 -4.26
C ILE A 1006 -16.59 22.70 -5.24
N ASP A 1007 -16.13 23.95 -5.34
CA ASP A 1007 -16.71 24.90 -6.28
C ASP A 1007 -16.49 24.44 -7.73
N ALA A 1008 -17.56 24.51 -8.53
CA ALA A 1008 -17.59 24.05 -9.94
C ALA A 1008 -16.99 22.64 -10.14
N ALA A 1009 -17.39 21.69 -9.29
CA ALA A 1009 -16.91 20.31 -9.34
C ALA A 1009 -17.10 19.63 -10.70
N THR A 1010 -15.99 19.15 -11.27
CA THR A 1010 -15.92 18.13 -12.32
C THR A 1010 -15.70 16.77 -11.65
N VAL A 1011 -16.38 15.71 -12.11
CA VAL A 1011 -16.27 14.36 -11.54
C VAL A 1011 -15.90 13.34 -12.62
N VAL A 1012 -14.90 12.51 -12.34
CA VAL A 1012 -14.51 11.37 -13.18
C VAL A 1012 -14.49 10.10 -12.32
N MET A 1013 -14.94 8.97 -12.89
CA MET A 1013 -14.95 7.67 -12.21
C MET A 1013 -13.93 6.72 -12.84
N GLY A 1014 -13.37 5.83 -12.02
CA GLY A 1014 -12.53 4.73 -12.50
C GLY A 1014 -13.36 3.53 -12.97
N PRO A 1015 -12.75 2.55 -13.66
CA PRO A 1015 -13.40 1.29 -13.95
C PRO A 1015 -13.83 0.59 -12.65
N ALA A 1016 -14.89 -0.21 -12.70
CA ALA A 1016 -15.28 -1.02 -11.55
C ALA A 1016 -14.38 -2.26 -11.42
N SER A 1017 -14.33 -2.85 -10.21
CA SER A 1017 -13.65 -4.12 -10.00
C SER A 1017 -14.24 -5.26 -10.84
N GLY A 1018 -13.56 -6.40 -10.94
CA GLY A 1018 -13.88 -7.52 -11.83
C GLY A 1018 -14.55 -8.73 -11.15
N ASN A 1019 -15.30 -8.54 -10.06
CA ASN A 1019 -15.81 -9.65 -9.25
C ASN A 1019 -17.07 -10.33 -9.83
N GLY A 1020 -17.92 -9.57 -10.54
CA GLY A 1020 -19.00 -10.07 -11.40
C GLY A 1020 -18.49 -10.55 -12.77
N LYS A 1021 -19.26 -11.40 -13.45
CA LYS A 1021 -18.84 -11.98 -14.75
C LYS A 1021 -19.14 -11.11 -15.97
N ASP A 1022 -20.02 -10.14 -15.78
CA ASP A 1022 -20.76 -9.50 -16.86
C ASP A 1022 -20.29 -8.05 -17.04
N ALA A 1023 -20.45 -7.49 -18.24
CA ALA A 1023 -20.06 -6.11 -18.47
C ALA A 1023 -21.08 -5.13 -17.85
N LEU A 1024 -20.56 -4.04 -17.29
CA LEU A 1024 -21.31 -3.02 -16.56
C LEU A 1024 -20.92 -1.63 -17.08
N THR A 1025 -21.81 -0.65 -16.91
CA THR A 1025 -21.51 0.77 -17.18
C THR A 1025 -21.84 1.64 -15.96
N LEU A 1026 -21.13 2.75 -15.80
CA LEU A 1026 -21.34 3.74 -14.74
C LEU A 1026 -22.07 4.97 -15.29
N ARG A 1027 -23.14 5.40 -14.60
CA ARG A 1027 -23.85 6.65 -14.87
C ARG A 1027 -23.65 7.65 -13.74
N VAL A 1028 -23.42 8.92 -14.06
CA VAL A 1028 -23.21 10.01 -13.10
C VAL A 1028 -24.22 11.14 -13.36
N ARG A 1029 -24.78 11.73 -12.30
CA ARG A 1029 -25.68 12.88 -12.35
C ARG A 1029 -25.62 13.71 -11.07
N ASP A 1030 -26.44 14.76 -10.99
CA ASP A 1030 -26.63 15.59 -9.80
C ASP A 1030 -25.29 16.10 -9.22
N VAL A 1031 -24.32 16.40 -10.08
CA VAL A 1031 -23.02 16.96 -9.67
C VAL A 1031 -23.24 18.38 -9.17
N THR A 1032 -22.90 18.60 -7.91
CA THR A 1032 -23.06 19.87 -7.18
C THR A 1032 -21.79 20.17 -6.39
N SER A 1033 -21.72 21.35 -5.78
CA SER A 1033 -20.61 21.70 -4.88
C SER A 1033 -20.55 20.86 -3.60
N GLU A 1034 -21.61 20.14 -3.24
CA GLU A 1034 -21.68 19.33 -2.00
C GLU A 1034 -21.54 17.82 -2.26
N GLY A 1035 -21.51 17.39 -3.52
CA GLY A 1035 -21.47 15.97 -3.89
C GLY A 1035 -22.09 15.66 -5.25
N PHE A 1036 -22.17 14.37 -5.58
CA PHE A 1036 -22.76 13.86 -6.82
C PHE A 1036 -23.57 12.58 -6.57
N SER A 1037 -24.30 12.11 -7.59
CA SER A 1037 -24.97 10.81 -7.56
C SER A 1037 -24.50 9.94 -8.71
N PHE A 1038 -24.33 8.63 -8.47
CA PHE A 1038 -23.96 7.67 -9.50
C PHE A 1038 -24.81 6.40 -9.42
N GLN A 1039 -24.79 5.61 -10.48
CA GLN A 1039 -25.47 4.33 -10.60
C GLN A 1039 -24.57 3.34 -11.36
N VAL A 1040 -24.62 2.08 -10.96
CA VAL A 1040 -24.05 0.94 -11.70
C VAL A 1040 -25.20 0.23 -12.42
N ASP A 1041 -24.99 -0.11 -13.68
CA ASP A 1041 -25.96 -0.80 -14.54
C ASP A 1041 -25.35 -2.00 -15.26
N GLU A 1042 -26.11 -3.08 -15.34
CA GLU A 1042 -25.83 -4.24 -16.19
C GLU A 1042 -26.21 -3.96 -17.64
N TRP A 1043 -25.46 -4.55 -18.59
CA TRP A 1043 -25.90 -4.61 -19.99
C TRP A 1043 -27.19 -5.45 -20.09
N ASP A 1044 -28.18 -4.96 -20.86
CA ASP A 1044 -29.62 -5.29 -20.82
C ASP A 1044 -30.04 -6.74 -21.24
N TYR A 1045 -29.24 -7.76 -20.89
CA TYR A 1045 -29.42 -9.19 -21.22
C TYR A 1045 -29.16 -10.17 -20.06
N LEU A 1046 -28.70 -9.72 -18.90
CA LEU A 1046 -28.24 -10.57 -17.79
C LEU A 1046 -29.10 -10.36 -16.53
N ASP A 1047 -28.87 -11.17 -15.48
CA ASP A 1047 -29.92 -11.51 -14.50
C ASP A 1047 -30.08 -10.57 -13.30
N GLY A 1048 -29.38 -9.43 -13.29
CA GLY A 1048 -29.50 -8.38 -12.26
C GLY A 1048 -28.76 -8.71 -10.96
N VAL A 1049 -27.74 -9.58 -11.02
CA VAL A 1049 -27.02 -10.11 -9.87
C VAL A 1049 -25.51 -9.87 -10.01
N HIS A 1050 -25.01 -8.86 -9.31
CA HIS A 1050 -23.59 -8.57 -9.18
C HIS A 1050 -23.02 -8.94 -7.81
N ALA A 1051 -21.72 -9.23 -7.77
CA ALA A 1051 -20.97 -9.28 -6.52
C ALA A 1051 -20.76 -7.85 -5.97
N THR A 1052 -20.16 -7.73 -4.78
CA THR A 1052 -19.69 -6.41 -4.32
C THR A 1052 -18.58 -5.92 -5.24
N GLU A 1053 -18.78 -4.76 -5.87
CA GLU A 1053 -17.77 -4.10 -6.70
C GLU A 1053 -17.18 -2.89 -5.98
N THR A 1054 -15.88 -2.65 -6.15
CA THR A 1054 -15.20 -1.41 -5.76
C THR A 1054 -15.16 -0.46 -6.95
N ILE A 1055 -15.45 0.82 -6.72
CA ILE A 1055 -15.43 1.89 -7.72
C ILE A 1055 -14.59 3.06 -7.18
N SER A 1056 -13.69 3.57 -8.01
CA SER A 1056 -12.89 4.77 -7.73
C SER A 1056 -13.58 6.03 -8.26
N TRP A 1057 -13.38 7.17 -7.60
CA TRP A 1057 -13.86 8.46 -8.09
C TRP A 1057 -12.90 9.60 -7.72
N MET A 1058 -12.86 10.60 -8.59
CA MET A 1058 -12.09 11.83 -8.42
C MET A 1058 -13.02 13.01 -8.72
N ALA A 1059 -13.05 13.98 -7.81
CA ALA A 1059 -13.74 15.25 -8.00
C ALA A 1059 -12.74 16.41 -7.85
N GLY A 1060 -12.84 17.43 -8.71
CA GLY A 1060 -11.95 18.59 -8.66
C GLY A 1060 -12.63 19.87 -9.17
N THR A 1061 -12.21 21.01 -8.65
CA THR A 1061 -12.65 22.33 -9.16
C THR A 1061 -12.23 22.48 -10.63
N ALA A 1062 -13.17 22.81 -11.53
CA ALA A 1062 -12.87 22.99 -12.95
C ALA A 1062 -11.82 24.10 -13.20
N GLY A 1063 -10.79 23.79 -13.99
CA GLY A 1063 -9.66 24.67 -14.29
C GLY A 1063 -8.33 23.93 -14.49
N ASP A 1064 -7.30 24.67 -14.87
CA ASP A 1064 -5.91 24.19 -14.89
C ASP A 1064 -5.26 24.51 -13.53
N HIS A 1065 -4.73 23.50 -12.84
CA HIS A 1065 -4.17 23.62 -11.48
C HIS A 1065 -2.77 22.99 -11.39
N GLN A 1066 -2.05 23.33 -10.32
CA GLN A 1066 -0.81 22.64 -9.97
C GLN A 1066 -0.90 22.04 -8.56
N LEU A 1067 -0.38 20.82 -8.39
CA LEU A 1067 -0.16 20.24 -7.07
C LEU A 1067 1.10 20.82 -6.43
N THR A 1068 1.22 20.68 -5.10
CA THR A 1068 2.38 21.17 -4.34
C THR A 1068 3.71 20.52 -4.72
N ASP A 1069 3.70 19.36 -5.37
CA ASP A 1069 4.89 18.68 -5.91
C ASP A 1069 5.30 19.20 -7.31
N GLY A 1070 4.47 20.03 -7.94
CA GLY A 1070 4.68 20.58 -9.27
C GLY A 1070 3.92 19.85 -10.39
N THR A 1071 3.23 18.74 -10.09
CA THR A 1071 2.41 18.00 -11.06
C THR A 1071 1.25 18.88 -11.55
N ARG A 1072 1.01 18.91 -12.87
CA ARG A 1072 -0.14 19.63 -13.45
C ARG A 1072 -1.33 18.71 -13.58
N ILE A 1073 -2.50 19.24 -13.24
CA ILE A 1073 -3.79 18.59 -13.42
C ILE A 1073 -4.81 19.59 -13.94
N SER A 1074 -5.60 19.20 -14.93
CA SER A 1074 -6.65 20.01 -15.54
C SER A 1074 -7.98 19.28 -15.43
N PHE A 1075 -8.95 19.92 -14.77
CA PHE A 1075 -10.33 19.45 -14.67
C PHE A 1075 -11.20 20.27 -15.61
N GLY A 1076 -12.05 19.61 -16.38
CA GLY A 1076 -12.96 20.34 -17.26
C GLY A 1076 -14.22 19.58 -17.60
N SER A 1077 -15.18 20.32 -18.15
CA SER A 1077 -16.51 19.84 -18.49
C SER A 1077 -16.96 20.49 -19.80
N LYS A 1078 -17.55 19.71 -20.70
CA LYS A 1078 -18.02 20.19 -22.01
C LYS A 1078 -19.35 19.55 -22.35
N ALA A 1079 -20.36 20.39 -22.60
CA ALA A 1079 -21.67 19.93 -23.01
C ALA A 1079 -21.59 19.18 -24.36
N VAL A 1080 -22.20 18.01 -24.40
CA VAL A 1080 -22.20 17.07 -25.54
C VAL A 1080 -23.63 16.66 -25.91
N SER A 1081 -23.81 16.19 -27.15
CA SER A 1081 -25.09 15.66 -27.62
C SER A 1081 -24.86 14.46 -28.54
N SER A 1082 -25.85 13.58 -28.63
CA SER A 1082 -25.76 12.15 -28.95
C SER A 1082 -25.27 11.72 -30.36
N THR A 1083 -24.41 12.50 -31.03
CA THR A 1083 -23.64 12.12 -32.23
C THR A 1083 -22.28 12.83 -32.36
N ASP A 1084 -21.93 13.75 -31.44
CA ASP A 1084 -20.78 14.63 -31.61
C ASP A 1084 -19.61 14.20 -30.72
N GLY A 1085 -18.63 13.52 -31.34
CA GLY A 1085 -17.25 13.55 -30.84
C GLY A 1085 -16.64 14.96 -31.01
N GLY A 1086 -15.59 15.27 -30.26
CA GLY A 1086 -14.97 16.59 -30.35
C GLY A 1086 -13.61 16.70 -29.68
N GLN A 1087 -12.91 17.77 -30.03
CA GLN A 1087 -11.59 18.08 -29.48
C GLN A 1087 -11.69 18.94 -28.21
N VAL A 1088 -10.89 18.62 -27.20
CA VAL A 1088 -10.56 19.50 -26.07
C VAL A 1088 -9.18 20.10 -26.34
N THR A 1089 -9.03 21.39 -26.03
CA THR A 1089 -7.71 22.06 -26.02
C THR A 1089 -7.27 22.20 -24.57
N LEU A 1090 -6.07 21.71 -24.27
CA LEU A 1090 -5.40 21.83 -22.99
C LEU A 1090 -4.31 22.92 -23.06
N ALA A 1091 -3.87 23.44 -21.93
CA ALA A 1091 -2.91 24.54 -21.89
C ALA A 1091 -1.65 24.20 -21.07
N GLY A 1092 -0.54 23.95 -21.78
CA GLY A 1092 0.79 23.92 -21.17
C GLY A 1092 1.15 22.64 -20.43
N PHE A 1093 0.68 21.48 -20.90
CA PHE A 1093 1.32 20.21 -20.57
C PHE A 1093 2.65 20.09 -21.33
N SER A 1094 3.61 19.38 -20.74
CA SER A 1094 4.98 19.23 -21.29
C SER A 1094 5.01 18.23 -22.44
N ASP A 1095 4.29 17.13 -22.23
CA ASP A 1095 4.16 15.95 -23.04
C ASP A 1095 2.66 15.59 -23.18
N ALA A 1096 2.33 14.49 -23.85
CA ALA A 1096 0.95 13.99 -23.90
C ALA A 1096 0.45 13.60 -22.49
N PRO A 1097 -0.66 14.18 -22.01
CA PRO A 1097 -1.19 13.87 -20.68
C PRO A 1097 -1.89 12.51 -20.67
N LEU A 1098 -1.97 11.89 -19.49
CA LEU A 1098 -3.00 10.87 -19.28
C LEU A 1098 -4.33 11.59 -19.08
N VAL A 1099 -5.37 11.14 -19.78
CA VAL A 1099 -6.70 11.72 -19.74
C VAL A 1099 -7.69 10.63 -19.34
N PHE A 1100 -8.54 10.93 -18.36
CA PHE A 1100 -9.65 10.07 -17.93
C PHE A 1100 -10.96 10.81 -18.18
N GLY A 1101 -11.91 10.16 -18.82
CA GLY A 1101 -13.22 10.71 -19.16
C GLY A 1101 -14.37 10.10 -18.35
N GLN A 1102 -15.46 10.85 -18.24
CA GLN A 1102 -16.77 10.36 -17.80
C GLN A 1102 -17.85 11.21 -18.48
N VAL A 1103 -19.01 10.61 -18.78
CA VAL A 1103 -20.19 11.40 -19.15
C VAL A 1103 -21.14 11.53 -17.96
N SER A 1104 -21.55 12.76 -17.64
CA SER A 1104 -22.55 13.06 -16.61
C SER A 1104 -23.80 13.70 -17.23
N GLY A 1105 -24.98 13.39 -16.71
CA GLY A 1105 -26.23 13.87 -17.29
C GLY A 1105 -27.42 13.85 -16.34
N ASP A 1106 -28.15 14.96 -16.28
CA ASP A 1106 -29.29 15.18 -15.39
C ASP A 1106 -30.59 14.47 -15.82
N THR A 1107 -30.63 13.91 -17.03
CA THR A 1107 -31.85 13.47 -17.72
C THR A 1107 -31.76 12.10 -18.41
N GLU A 1108 -30.67 11.36 -18.22
CA GLU A 1108 -30.35 10.21 -19.09
C GLU A 1108 -31.14 8.93 -18.79
N SER A 1109 -31.75 8.36 -19.83
CA SER A 1109 -32.51 7.10 -19.78
C SER A 1109 -31.71 5.87 -20.21
N ARG A 1110 -30.45 6.01 -20.61
CA ARG A 1110 -29.55 4.96 -21.12
C ARG A 1110 -28.12 5.23 -20.66
N ALA A 1111 -27.28 4.21 -20.66
CA ALA A 1111 -25.85 4.39 -20.50
C ALA A 1111 -25.22 4.90 -21.82
N MET A 1112 -24.05 5.54 -21.71
CA MET A 1112 -23.24 5.96 -22.85
C MET A 1112 -21.79 5.60 -22.56
N THR A 1113 -21.09 5.10 -23.57
CA THR A 1113 -19.66 4.80 -23.52
C THR A 1113 -18.89 5.91 -24.22
N HIS A 1114 -17.64 6.13 -23.80
CA HIS A 1114 -16.74 7.09 -24.42
C HIS A 1114 -15.42 6.41 -24.81
N ARG A 1115 -14.65 7.08 -25.66
CA ARG A 1115 -13.22 6.81 -25.85
C ARG A 1115 -12.46 8.11 -26.06
N ILE A 1116 -11.17 8.10 -25.72
CA ILE A 1116 -10.24 9.20 -25.94
C ILE A 1116 -9.22 8.76 -27.00
N GLU A 1117 -8.92 9.64 -27.95
CA GLU A 1117 -7.95 9.39 -29.01
C GLU A 1117 -7.14 10.67 -29.32
N ASN A 1118 -5.99 10.51 -29.99
CA ASN A 1118 -5.13 11.61 -30.42
C ASN A 1118 -4.67 12.59 -29.30
N ALA A 1119 -4.47 12.10 -28.07
CA ALA A 1119 -3.94 12.92 -26.98
C ALA A 1119 -2.50 13.39 -27.29
N ASP A 1120 -2.31 14.71 -27.32
CA ASP A 1120 -1.04 15.40 -27.43
C ASP A 1120 -0.87 16.45 -26.32
N ASN A 1121 0.25 17.18 -26.31
CA ASN A 1121 0.58 18.11 -25.23
C ASN A 1121 -0.34 19.35 -25.14
N ASP A 1122 -1.18 19.60 -26.15
CA ASP A 1122 -2.07 20.77 -26.24
C ASP A 1122 -3.54 20.39 -26.48
N SER A 1123 -3.87 19.10 -26.68
CA SER A 1123 -5.23 18.66 -27.02
C SER A 1123 -5.46 17.15 -26.85
N PHE A 1124 -6.74 16.75 -26.86
CA PHE A 1124 -7.16 15.37 -27.13
C PHE A 1124 -8.52 15.37 -27.82
N ASP A 1125 -8.83 14.31 -28.56
CA ASP A 1125 -10.14 14.07 -29.16
C ASP A 1125 -10.93 13.07 -28.30
N PHE A 1126 -12.24 13.22 -28.22
CA PHE A 1126 -13.15 12.26 -27.59
C PHE A 1126 -14.29 11.88 -28.52
N PHE A 1127 -14.83 10.68 -28.35
CA PHE A 1127 -16.00 10.17 -29.06
C PHE A 1127 -16.95 9.44 -28.09
N PHE A 1128 -18.24 9.42 -28.43
CA PHE A 1128 -19.26 8.64 -27.71
C PHE A 1128 -19.93 7.68 -28.66
N ASP A 1129 -20.39 6.55 -28.13
CA ASP A 1129 -21.46 5.80 -28.75
C ASP A 1129 -22.62 5.55 -27.77
N LEU A 1130 -23.79 5.25 -28.34
CA LEU A 1130 -24.97 4.83 -27.61
C LEU A 1130 -25.00 3.31 -27.59
N GLU A 1131 -25.12 2.73 -26.40
CA GLU A 1131 -25.36 1.30 -26.14
C GLU A 1131 -26.21 0.63 -27.24
N GLU A 1132 -25.60 -0.23 -28.09
CA GLU A 1132 -26.13 -0.52 -29.44
C GLU A 1132 -27.37 -1.44 -29.46
N ALA A 1133 -27.86 -1.86 -28.29
CA ALA A 1133 -28.89 -2.89 -28.09
C ALA A 1133 -30.22 -2.68 -28.86
N GLN A 1134 -30.54 -1.46 -29.34
CA GLN A 1134 -31.72 -1.24 -30.21
C GLN A 1134 -31.53 -0.19 -31.33
N ARG A 1135 -30.89 -0.58 -32.44
CA ARG A 1135 -31.15 0.01 -33.79
C ARG A 1135 -32.62 -0.17 -34.22
N GLY A 1136 -33.53 0.63 -33.67
CA GLY A 1136 -34.95 0.56 -34.03
C GLY A 1136 -35.91 1.57 -33.39
N GLN A 1137 -35.54 2.20 -32.26
CA GLN A 1137 -36.37 3.19 -31.56
C GLN A 1137 -35.69 4.55 -31.61
N GLY A 1138 -36.22 5.47 -32.43
CA GLY A 1138 -35.71 6.85 -32.48
C GLY A 1138 -36.08 7.64 -31.23
N SER A 1139 -35.13 7.76 -30.30
CA SER A 1139 -35.16 8.74 -29.20
C SER A 1139 -33.98 9.70 -29.34
N SER A 1140 -34.30 10.99 -29.39
CA SER A 1140 -33.36 12.08 -29.70
C SER A 1140 -32.57 12.56 -28.49
N ALA A 1141 -31.26 12.76 -28.66
CA ALA A 1141 -30.41 13.66 -27.89
C ALA A 1141 -30.61 13.63 -26.36
N THR A 1142 -29.91 12.72 -25.69
CA THR A 1142 -29.42 12.98 -24.33
C THR A 1142 -28.52 14.23 -24.39
N SER A 1143 -28.75 15.16 -23.46
CA SER A 1143 -27.87 16.28 -23.20
C SER A 1143 -27.11 15.99 -21.91
N GLY A 1144 -25.80 15.82 -22.03
CA GLY A 1144 -24.90 15.57 -20.91
C GLY A 1144 -23.65 16.44 -21.03
N ASN A 1145 -22.75 16.30 -20.07
CA ASN A 1145 -21.42 16.85 -20.10
C ASN A 1145 -20.40 15.72 -20.16
N PHE A 1146 -19.42 15.85 -21.05
CA PHE A 1146 -18.19 15.10 -20.93
C PHE A 1146 -17.28 15.81 -19.94
N ASP A 1147 -17.05 15.16 -18.82
CA ASP A 1147 -16.20 15.57 -17.72
C ASP A 1147 -14.84 14.85 -17.85
N TRP A 1148 -13.74 15.57 -17.67
CA TRP A 1148 -12.40 14.99 -17.78
C TRP A 1148 -11.45 15.45 -16.68
N ALA A 1149 -10.47 14.60 -16.41
CA ALA A 1149 -9.25 14.91 -15.67
C ALA A 1149 -8.05 14.58 -16.56
N ALA A 1150 -7.19 15.57 -16.82
CA ALA A 1150 -5.96 15.41 -17.60
C ALA A 1150 -4.73 15.74 -16.72
N LEU A 1151 -3.70 14.89 -16.73
CA LEU A 1151 -2.52 15.03 -15.85
C LEU A 1151 -1.20 14.82 -16.62
N ASP A 1152 -0.13 15.48 -16.17
CA ASP A 1152 1.19 15.35 -16.81
C ASP A 1152 1.83 13.99 -16.51
N SER A 1153 2.07 13.20 -17.55
CA SER A 1153 2.50 11.80 -17.45
C SER A 1153 3.98 11.63 -17.14
N SER A 1154 4.80 12.69 -17.31
CA SER A 1154 6.26 12.65 -17.14
C SER A 1154 6.78 13.24 -15.82
N ALA A 1155 5.88 13.64 -14.91
CA ALA A 1155 6.23 14.13 -13.58
C ALA A 1155 6.37 12.98 -12.55
N ASP A 1156 7.49 12.96 -11.81
CA ASP A 1156 7.68 12.11 -10.62
C ASP A 1156 6.77 12.57 -9.46
N SER A 1157 5.45 12.41 -9.61
CA SER A 1157 4.47 12.81 -8.59
C SER A 1157 4.59 11.95 -7.34
N ILE A 1158 4.38 12.56 -6.18
CA ILE A 1158 4.28 11.83 -4.90
C ILE A 1158 2.86 11.30 -4.63
N LEU A 1159 1.85 11.79 -5.38
CA LEU A 1159 0.44 11.44 -5.19
C LEU A 1159 -0.05 10.41 -6.21
N PHE A 1160 0.47 10.45 -7.43
CA PHE A 1160 0.05 9.60 -8.54
C PHE A 1160 1.17 8.65 -8.98
N ARG A 1161 0.84 7.37 -9.21
CA ARG A 1161 1.66 6.51 -10.08
C ARG A 1161 0.92 6.31 -11.38
N THR A 1162 1.62 6.51 -12.49
CA THR A 1162 1.03 6.64 -13.83
C THR A 1162 1.69 5.68 -14.80
N GLY A 1163 0.99 5.32 -15.88
CA GLY A 1163 1.60 4.59 -16.98
C GLY A 1163 0.68 4.40 -18.18
N THR A 1164 1.28 3.90 -19.25
CA THR A 1164 0.59 3.47 -20.48
C THR A 1164 0.88 2.00 -20.75
N LEU A 1165 -0.09 1.29 -21.30
CA LEU A 1165 -0.05 -0.16 -21.50
C LEU A 1165 -0.62 -0.54 -22.87
N ASP A 1166 0.16 -1.24 -23.69
CA ASP A 1166 -0.32 -1.79 -24.97
C ASP A 1166 -0.91 -3.21 -24.80
N THR A 1167 -2.11 -3.42 -25.33
CA THR A 1167 -2.88 -4.65 -25.12
C THR A 1167 -3.80 -4.99 -26.29
N ASP A 1168 -3.99 -6.27 -26.55
CA ASP A 1168 -5.03 -6.79 -27.43
C ASP A 1168 -6.30 -7.14 -26.63
N HIS A 1169 -7.40 -7.36 -27.35
CA HIS A 1169 -8.70 -7.70 -26.77
C HIS A 1169 -8.65 -8.95 -25.87
N ASP A 1170 -7.87 -9.96 -26.24
CA ASP A 1170 -7.83 -11.26 -25.55
C ASP A 1170 -6.91 -11.27 -24.31
N GLY A 1171 -6.21 -10.18 -24.03
CA GLY A 1171 -5.18 -10.07 -23.00
C GLY A 1171 -5.66 -9.50 -21.66
N THR A 1172 -5.52 -10.28 -20.57
CA THR A 1172 -5.42 -9.68 -19.22
C THR A 1172 -3.99 -9.23 -18.99
N ARG A 1173 -3.79 -7.94 -18.69
CA ARG A 1173 -2.45 -7.37 -18.42
C ARG A 1173 -2.27 -7.08 -16.94
N VAL A 1174 -1.08 -7.41 -16.42
CA VAL A 1174 -0.76 -7.34 -15.00
C VAL A 1174 0.17 -6.16 -14.74
N LEU A 1175 -0.28 -5.19 -13.95
CA LEU A 1175 0.53 -4.11 -13.42
C LEU A 1175 1.13 -4.55 -12.09
N SER A 1176 2.45 -4.75 -12.06
CA SER A 1176 3.19 -5.16 -10.88
C SER A 1176 3.41 -4.01 -9.88
N ASP A 1177 3.51 -4.35 -8.59
CA ASP A 1177 3.90 -3.44 -7.50
C ASP A 1177 2.98 -2.21 -7.35
N GLN A 1178 1.67 -2.47 -7.24
CA GLN A 1178 0.67 -1.45 -6.94
C GLN A 1178 0.09 -1.66 -5.53
N SER A 1179 -0.02 -0.57 -4.78
CA SER A 1179 -0.54 -0.61 -3.40
C SER A 1179 -2.05 -0.89 -3.37
N LEU A 1180 -2.51 -1.56 -2.31
CA LEU A 1180 -3.88 -2.07 -2.19
C LEU A 1180 -4.88 -1.06 -1.59
N ASP A 1181 -4.42 0.10 -1.12
CA ASP A 1181 -5.26 1.12 -0.45
C ASP A 1181 -5.61 2.32 -1.37
N ASP A 1182 -5.11 2.33 -2.61
CA ASP A 1182 -5.21 3.44 -3.55
C ASP A 1182 -6.41 3.34 -4.51
N ALA A 1183 -6.96 4.49 -4.90
CA ALA A 1183 -7.95 4.60 -5.97
C ALA A 1183 -7.31 4.30 -7.33
N PHE A 1184 -7.98 3.48 -8.14
CA PHE A 1184 -7.52 3.07 -9.47
C PHE A 1184 -8.36 3.68 -10.59
N PHE A 1185 -7.70 4.28 -11.57
CA PHE A 1185 -8.31 4.87 -12.78
C PHE A 1185 -7.60 4.29 -14.00
N ALA A 1186 -8.36 3.98 -15.05
CA ALA A 1186 -7.83 3.61 -16.35
C ALA A 1186 -8.83 4.00 -17.45
N ASP A 1187 -8.32 4.44 -18.59
CA ASP A 1187 -9.11 4.81 -19.76
C ASP A 1187 -8.30 4.54 -21.04
N MET A 1188 -8.98 4.35 -22.16
CA MET A 1188 -8.37 4.02 -23.44
C MET A 1188 -7.93 5.30 -24.16
N LEU A 1189 -6.65 5.35 -24.59
CA LEU A 1189 -6.02 6.53 -25.18
C LEU A 1189 -5.82 6.44 -26.71
N THR A 1190 -6.14 5.29 -27.31
CA THR A 1190 -6.03 5.03 -28.76
C THR A 1190 -7.29 4.42 -29.33
N SER A 1191 -7.36 4.36 -30.66
CA SER A 1191 -8.45 3.74 -31.41
C SER A 1191 -7.91 2.88 -32.56
N ASN A 1192 -7.84 1.57 -32.36
CA ASN A 1192 -7.55 0.57 -33.41
C ASN A 1192 -8.75 -0.35 -33.72
N GLY A 1193 -9.83 -0.32 -32.94
CA GLY A 1193 -11.16 -0.83 -33.29
C GLY A 1193 -12.14 0.25 -33.82
N GLN A 1194 -13.31 -0.16 -34.28
CA GLN A 1194 -14.40 0.77 -34.67
C GLN A 1194 -15.28 1.15 -33.48
N ASP A 1195 -15.45 0.22 -32.54
CA ASP A 1195 -16.50 0.21 -31.52
C ASP A 1195 -15.99 0.71 -30.14
N THR A 1196 -16.83 0.64 -29.10
CA THR A 1196 -16.47 1.03 -27.73
C THR A 1196 -16.28 -0.19 -26.82
N VAL A 1197 -15.37 -0.08 -25.86
CA VAL A 1197 -14.99 -1.18 -24.95
C VAL A 1197 -15.16 -0.73 -23.50
N ASN A 1198 -15.64 -1.63 -22.64
CA ASN A 1198 -15.65 -1.41 -21.19
C ASN A 1198 -14.36 -1.95 -20.54
N LEU A 1199 -13.75 -1.14 -19.68
CA LEU A 1199 -12.60 -1.55 -18.86
C LEU A 1199 -13.06 -2.06 -17.50
N ARG A 1200 -12.47 -3.16 -17.03
CA ARG A 1200 -12.60 -3.63 -15.64
C ARG A 1200 -11.22 -3.92 -15.07
N TYR A 1201 -11.08 -3.82 -13.75
CA TYR A 1201 -9.85 -4.15 -13.05
C TYR A 1201 -10.07 -5.25 -12.00
N ASP A 1202 -9.12 -6.15 -11.78
CA ASP A 1202 -9.07 -6.91 -10.53
C ASP A 1202 -7.77 -6.62 -9.77
N GLN A 1203 -7.81 -6.79 -8.45
CA GLN A 1203 -6.66 -6.64 -7.57
C GLN A 1203 -6.34 -8.00 -6.96
N SER A 1204 -5.16 -8.54 -7.30
CA SER A 1204 -4.75 -9.87 -6.87
C SER A 1204 -3.25 -9.88 -6.57
N GLY A 1205 -2.90 -10.29 -5.35
CA GLY A 1205 -1.50 -10.48 -4.93
C GLY A 1205 -0.63 -9.23 -4.88
N GLY A 1206 -1.20 -8.01 -4.88
CA GLY A 1206 -0.45 -6.75 -4.99
C GLY A 1206 -0.26 -6.25 -6.43
N ASN A 1207 -0.99 -6.83 -7.38
CA ASN A 1207 -1.01 -6.42 -8.77
C ASN A 1207 -2.42 -5.94 -9.16
N VAL A 1208 -2.49 -5.01 -10.12
CA VAL A 1208 -3.74 -4.64 -10.78
C VAL A 1208 -3.82 -5.33 -12.14
N HIS A 1209 -4.87 -6.11 -12.37
CA HIS A 1209 -5.15 -6.78 -13.63
C HIS A 1209 -6.18 -5.97 -14.42
N ILE A 1210 -5.79 -5.36 -15.55
CA ILE A 1210 -6.75 -4.68 -16.43
C ILE A 1210 -7.28 -5.68 -17.47
N ARG A 1211 -8.58 -5.63 -17.75
CA ARG A 1211 -9.26 -6.39 -18.81
C ARG A 1211 -10.16 -5.49 -19.66
N LEU A 1212 -10.15 -5.78 -20.95
CA LEU A 1212 -11.06 -5.22 -21.94
C LEU A 1212 -12.25 -6.16 -22.08
N TYR A 1213 -13.46 -5.60 -22.15
CA TYR A 1213 -14.68 -6.32 -22.49
C TYR A 1213 -15.34 -5.64 -23.70
N GLU A 1214 -15.22 -6.29 -24.85
CA GLU A 1214 -15.94 -5.93 -26.08
C GLU A 1214 -17.45 -6.24 -25.93
N GLU A 1215 -18.24 -5.50 -26.68
CA GLU A 1215 -19.67 -5.70 -26.86
C GLU A 1215 -19.96 -7.10 -27.45
N GLN A 1216 -21.13 -7.70 -27.17
CA GLN A 1216 -21.69 -8.71 -28.08
C GLN A 1216 -22.66 -8.01 -29.03
N SER A 1217 -22.12 -7.31 -30.01
CA SER A 1217 -22.90 -6.54 -30.96
C SER A 1217 -23.64 -7.47 -31.93
N GLY A 1218 -24.61 -6.91 -32.65
CA GLY A 1218 -25.39 -7.65 -33.63
C GLY A 1218 -24.72 -7.79 -35.00
N ASP A 1219 -23.50 -7.27 -35.20
CA ASP A 1219 -22.87 -7.21 -36.53
C ASP A 1219 -21.63 -8.11 -36.70
N ALA A 1220 -20.54 -7.63 -37.30
CA ALA A 1220 -19.39 -8.43 -37.70
C ALA A 1220 -18.10 -7.75 -37.22
N GLU A 1221 -17.89 -7.83 -35.91
CA GLU A 1221 -16.81 -7.18 -35.14
C GLU A 1221 -15.43 -7.32 -35.78
N LEU A 1222 -14.72 -6.19 -35.82
CA LEU A 1222 -13.33 -6.10 -36.28
C LEU A 1222 -12.42 -5.91 -35.05
N VAL A 1223 -12.00 -7.05 -34.50
CA VAL A 1223 -11.09 -7.21 -33.34
C VAL A 1223 -10.16 -6.01 -33.11
N HIS A 1224 -10.29 -5.40 -31.93
CA HIS A 1224 -9.33 -4.42 -31.40
C HIS A 1224 -7.92 -5.02 -31.39
N THR A 1225 -7.06 -4.56 -32.31
CA THR A 1225 -5.69 -5.05 -32.48
C THR A 1225 -4.69 -4.00 -32.00
N ASN A 1226 -4.30 -4.13 -30.73
CA ASN A 1226 -3.27 -3.34 -30.03
C ASN A 1226 -3.71 -1.91 -29.64
N GLU A 1227 -4.48 -1.79 -28.56
CA GLU A 1227 -4.87 -0.52 -27.94
C GLU A 1227 -3.91 -0.13 -26.80
N THR A 1228 -3.70 1.18 -26.61
CA THR A 1228 -2.97 1.74 -25.48
C THR A 1228 -3.96 2.24 -24.41
N ILE A 1229 -3.85 1.69 -23.20
CA ILE A 1229 -4.60 2.11 -22.02
C ILE A 1229 -3.71 3.00 -21.15
N GLY A 1230 -4.19 4.19 -20.80
CA GLY A 1230 -3.61 5.02 -19.75
C GLY A 1230 -4.16 4.59 -18.39
N TRP A 1231 -3.31 4.50 -17.37
CA TRP A 1231 -3.73 4.13 -16.02
C TRP A 1231 -3.05 4.98 -14.95
N MET A 1232 -3.72 5.08 -13.80
CA MET A 1232 -3.25 5.79 -12.62
C MET A 1232 -3.70 5.08 -11.33
N THR A 1233 -2.80 4.97 -10.36
CA THR A 1233 -3.16 4.78 -8.94
C THR A 1233 -2.95 6.09 -8.18
N ALA A 1234 -3.86 6.41 -7.25
CA ALA A 1234 -3.86 7.66 -6.50
C ALA A 1234 -4.31 7.44 -5.04
N GLN A 1235 -3.64 8.08 -4.09
CA GLN A 1235 -4.01 7.97 -2.68
C GLN A 1235 -5.36 8.64 -2.39
N ASN A 1236 -6.22 7.96 -1.62
CA ASN A 1236 -7.50 8.52 -1.17
C ASN A 1236 -7.30 9.70 -0.20
N GLY A 1237 -8.02 10.80 -0.40
CA GLY A 1237 -7.90 12.00 0.44
C GLY A 1237 -8.51 13.27 -0.15
N VAL A 1238 -8.40 14.37 0.60
CA VAL A 1238 -8.75 15.74 0.19
C VAL A 1238 -7.45 16.54 0.04
N TYR A 1239 -7.32 17.26 -1.08
CA TYR A 1239 -6.12 17.97 -1.49
C TYR A 1239 -6.46 19.41 -1.91
N ASP A 1240 -5.67 20.37 -1.44
CA ASP A 1240 -5.74 21.75 -1.90
C ASP A 1240 -5.04 21.88 -3.27
N LEU A 1241 -5.68 22.59 -4.20
CA LEU A 1241 -5.12 22.90 -5.52
C LEU A 1241 -4.47 24.30 -5.49
N VAL A 1242 -3.33 24.47 -6.18
CA VAL A 1242 -2.48 25.68 -6.15
C VAL A 1242 -2.47 26.42 -7.49
#